data_AF-A0A0A2VXK3-F1
#
_entry.id   AF-A0A0A2VXK3-F1
#
_cell.length_a   1.000
_cell.length_b   1.000
_cell.length_c   1.000
_cell.angle_alpha   90.00
_cell.angle_beta   90.00
_cell.angle_gamma   90.00
#
_symmetry.space_group_name_H-M   'P 1'
#
loop_
_entity.id
_entity.type
_entity.pdbx_description
1 polymer ?
#
loop_
_entity_poly.entity_id
_entity_poly.type
_entity_poly.pdbx_seq_one_letter_code
_entity_poly.pdbx_strand_id
1 'polypeptide(L)'
;MRKTLYGALAIFTLAAAGAANADPVAVGDAAGAQATSVSAGSSAATSASTVGSAACSATTRGLGTSLWNSIAGGGGVQLTDDEIAEMRYASQYMSINNGPQLFVVLAYNEDGQQKWVTQDRSVIVTQNGRIVKTSGLGDNLTEVTNLTRDPLVNVKQIRDGASWTRQMAWTEHQQVRYATATSTFEFDGTDTVKLGSSVTKVRVLEEEVTALGKRWTNRYWVDDEGQIRKSKQYLGPGRTWWPAAVISSRQASAAEEQKHQQLLARLAEVAADEGGDDGAAINGLRQQLSAMHVTGRQFVNLDPDWVRLRPQANVPLEGEYSLWAGPQPTTITLVGLVSSPGVKPFTPGRSVDDYLDDISLLSGAERSYAWVIYPDGKIEKAPVAYWNKRHIEPSPGSLIFVGFSDRLFSSTLIALAVTSACRAETYPAPVGPSQADFGGVGLLQTPTARMAPEGEFNLNYRDNDQYRFYSSSMQLFPWMEATLRYTDVRTRHYSSVKAFSGDQTYKDKAFDVKFRLWEEGYWLPQVSAGIRDLGGTGLFDGEYVVASKAWGPFDFSLGMGWGYLGTSGNIKNPLCEYSDKYCHRDNSYQMAGSFNFSGMFHGPTSLFGGVEYQTPWQPLRLKVEYEGNNYSHEFAGKIDQRSSVNVGAIYRVTDWADVNMSYERGNTFMFGVTLRTNFNDLKSGYSDARRPEYQPHPQDEILQHNVVANQLTDLKYNAGLINPNIQVKGDTLYVTGEQVKYRNSREGIERANRIVMNDLPDNIRTIRITESRLNMPQVTTETDVASLRRHLEGEPLGQETQLVQKRVEPIVPESTEQGYYIEKSRFNYSIDPILNQSIGGPESFYMYQLGVMGNVDYWLTDHLLTSGSLFANVANNYDKFNYTNPPTDSTLPRVRTHVREYVENDVYINNLQANYFQYFGHGVYGQVYAGYLETMYGGAGAELLYRPVDSNWAIGINGNYVKQRDWRSAQDMMKFTDYSAKTGHITGYWTPPFAQDVLVKLSIGQYLAQDKGGTLEISKHFDSGIVVGTYATITNVSKKEYGEGDFTKGFYINVPLDIFSAYPTRSRAQVTWTPLTRDGGQMLGPLGLILIIFLGKETIHLATVLFTPGEDASSYLFIEGLVVYFLYFEFIALIVKYFQSGYHFPLRYFVYIGITAIVRLIIIDHKSPIDVLIYSAAILVLVITLWLCNSQRLKRE
;
A
#
# COMPACT_ATOMS: atom_id res chain seq x y z
N MET A 1 -8.31 11.71 -45.39
CA MET A 1 -7.53 12.11 -44.20
C MET A 1 -6.10 11.62 -44.29
N ARG A 2 -5.33 12.12 -45.26
CA ARG A 2 -3.93 11.72 -45.48
C ARG A 2 -3.00 12.92 -45.76
N LYS A 3 -3.48 14.14 -45.50
CA LYS A 3 -2.75 15.42 -45.73
C LYS A 3 -2.87 16.44 -44.59
N THR A 4 -3.33 16.02 -43.42
CA THR A 4 -3.45 16.90 -42.22
C THR A 4 -2.58 16.42 -41.05
N LEU A 5 -1.71 15.42 -41.29
CA LEU A 5 -0.90 14.77 -40.25
C LEU A 5 0.59 15.13 -40.30
N TYR A 6 1.00 16.10 -41.14
CA TYR A 6 2.41 16.45 -41.36
C TYR A 6 2.79 17.87 -40.89
N GLY A 7 1.93 18.54 -40.10
CA GLY A 7 2.10 19.96 -39.73
C GLY A 7 2.42 20.26 -38.26
N ALA A 8 2.61 19.25 -37.41
CA ALA A 8 2.72 19.46 -35.95
C ALA A 8 3.95 18.79 -35.34
N LEU A 9 5.11 18.93 -36.00
CA LEU A 9 6.40 18.45 -35.49
C LEU A 9 7.44 19.56 -35.65
N ALA A 10 7.32 20.60 -34.82
CA ALA A 10 8.37 21.58 -34.61
C ALA A 10 8.15 22.32 -33.27
N ILE A 11 9.23 22.42 -32.50
CA ILE A 11 9.47 23.35 -31.38
C ILE A 11 8.98 22.87 -29.99
N PHE A 12 9.87 22.23 -29.23
CA PHE A 12 10.05 22.47 -27.79
C PHE A 12 11.50 22.13 -27.38
N THR A 13 12.23 23.14 -26.90
CA THR A 13 13.52 23.00 -26.20
C THR A 13 13.56 23.98 -25.03
N LEU A 14 14.18 23.52 -23.92
CA LEU A 14 14.52 24.21 -22.65
C LEU A 14 13.33 24.45 -21.70
N ALA A 15 13.39 24.18 -20.38
CA ALA A 15 14.52 24.00 -19.47
C ALA A 15 14.12 23.19 -18.22
N ALA A 16 15.06 22.43 -17.65
CA ALA A 16 15.14 22.14 -16.21
C ALA A 16 16.55 21.62 -15.88
N ALA A 17 17.30 22.36 -15.07
CA ALA A 17 18.53 21.90 -14.43
C ALA A 17 18.52 22.36 -12.98
N GLY A 18 18.95 21.48 -12.06
CA GLY A 18 19.14 21.82 -10.66
C GLY A 18 19.28 20.59 -9.76
N ALA A 19 20.46 19.96 -9.73
CA ALA A 19 20.87 19.07 -8.64
C ALA A 19 22.26 19.51 -8.17
N ALA A 20 22.39 19.80 -6.88
CA ALA A 20 23.55 20.47 -6.28
C ALA A 20 24.35 19.52 -5.40
N ASN A 21 25.67 19.70 -5.43
CA ASN A 21 26.60 19.26 -4.40
C ASN A 21 27.01 20.46 -3.52
N ALA A 22 27.56 20.19 -2.33
CA ALA A 22 28.12 21.25 -1.47
C ALA A 22 29.49 21.69 -2.01
N ASP A 23 29.45 22.64 -2.92
CA ASP A 23 30.56 23.32 -3.60
C ASP A 23 30.38 24.85 -3.42
N PRO A 24 31.42 25.69 -3.59
CA PRO A 24 31.36 27.08 -3.18
C PRO A 24 30.33 27.88 -3.99
N VAL A 25 29.56 28.71 -3.30
CA VAL A 25 28.77 29.79 -3.89
C VAL A 25 29.68 31.02 -3.96
N ALA A 26 30.04 31.45 -5.17
CA ALA A 26 30.68 32.74 -5.36
C ALA A 26 29.62 33.77 -5.71
N VAL A 27 29.44 34.74 -4.81
CA VAL A 27 28.64 35.94 -5.07
C VAL A 27 29.58 36.95 -5.73
N GLY A 28 29.34 37.19 -7.00
CA GLY A 28 30.07 38.13 -7.84
C GLY A 28 29.59 39.56 -7.71
N ASP A 29 30.21 40.38 -8.54
CA ASP A 29 30.27 41.83 -8.51
C ASP A 29 28.87 42.50 -8.54
N ALA A 30 28.58 43.33 -7.53
CA ALA A 30 27.32 44.10 -7.40
C ALA A 30 27.18 45.21 -8.48
N ALA A 31 26.09 45.17 -9.24
CA ALA A 31 25.74 46.21 -10.20
C ALA A 31 24.68 47.16 -9.63
N GLY A 32 25.02 48.45 -9.52
CA GLY A 32 24.08 49.54 -9.28
C GLY A 32 23.97 49.99 -7.81
N ALA A 33 24.50 51.18 -7.54
CA ALA A 33 24.22 51.93 -6.32
C ALA A 33 22.96 52.80 -6.55
N GLN A 34 22.03 52.76 -5.58
CA GLN A 34 20.76 53.51 -5.47
C GLN A 34 19.51 52.82 -6.06
N ALA A 35 18.72 52.16 -5.21
CA ALA A 35 17.31 51.88 -5.50
C ALA A 35 16.46 51.88 -4.21
N THR A 36 15.33 52.60 -4.27
CA THR A 36 14.32 52.82 -3.23
C THR A 36 13.46 51.58 -2.95
N SER A 37 13.26 51.23 -1.67
CA SER A 37 12.34 50.17 -1.21
C SER A 37 10.91 50.70 -1.04
N VAL A 38 9.90 49.91 -1.43
CA VAL A 38 8.47 50.19 -1.20
C VAL A 38 8.04 49.65 0.18
N SER A 39 7.57 50.52 1.07
CA SER A 39 6.94 50.15 2.35
C SER A 39 5.41 50.15 2.22
N ALA A 40 4.73 49.07 2.58
CA ALA A 40 3.26 49.01 2.57
C ALA A 40 2.68 49.35 3.95
N GLY A 41 1.95 50.46 4.04
CA GLY A 41 1.16 50.88 5.20
C GLY A 41 -0.35 50.70 4.98
N SER A 42 -1.05 50.43 6.07
CA SER A 42 -2.49 50.10 6.16
C SER A 42 -3.42 51.33 6.11
N SER A 43 -4.55 51.25 5.39
CA SER A 43 -5.78 52.00 5.72
C SER A 43 -7.01 51.48 4.93
N ALA A 44 -8.15 51.39 5.61
CA ALA A 44 -9.45 50.89 5.14
C ALA A 44 -10.40 52.01 4.64
N ALA A 45 -11.34 51.69 3.73
CA ALA A 45 -12.68 52.31 3.62
C ALA A 45 -13.66 51.60 2.64
N THR A 46 -14.84 51.26 3.19
CA THR A 46 -16.22 50.98 2.70
C THR A 46 -16.71 51.29 1.27
N SER A 47 -17.45 50.33 0.64
CA SER A 47 -18.89 50.37 0.23
C SER A 47 -19.23 49.42 -0.95
N ALA A 48 -20.53 49.16 -1.18
CA ALA A 48 -21.12 47.86 -1.56
C ALA A 48 -21.42 47.55 -3.06
N SER A 49 -21.43 46.23 -3.35
CA SER A 49 -22.32 45.42 -4.24
C SER A 49 -22.50 45.75 -5.74
N THR A 50 -21.93 44.91 -6.63
CA THR A 50 -22.67 44.06 -7.62
C THR A 50 -21.72 43.08 -8.33
N VAL A 51 -22.22 41.87 -8.63
CA VAL A 51 -21.47 40.71 -9.16
C VAL A 51 -21.15 40.86 -10.64
N GLY A 52 -19.89 40.63 -11.01
CA GLY A 52 -19.46 40.44 -12.40
C GLY A 52 -17.96 40.55 -12.62
N SER A 53 -17.28 39.39 -12.64
CA SER A 53 -16.06 39.08 -13.41
C SER A 53 -14.76 39.88 -13.20
N ALA A 54 -13.68 39.11 -13.06
CA ALA A 54 -12.26 39.44 -13.27
C ALA A 54 -11.50 40.18 -12.15
N ALA A 55 -10.65 39.37 -11.50
CA ALA A 55 -9.25 39.65 -11.19
C ALA A 55 -8.87 40.47 -9.93
N CYS A 56 -7.91 39.88 -9.21
CA CYS A 56 -6.91 40.49 -8.33
C CYS A 56 -7.25 40.69 -6.84
N SER A 57 -6.95 39.65 -6.05
CA SER A 57 -5.98 39.78 -4.95
C SER A 57 -5.10 38.55 -4.98
N ALA A 58 -4.23 38.51 -5.99
CA ALA A 58 -3.10 37.63 -6.02
C ALA A 58 -2.27 37.85 -4.75
N THR A 59 -1.89 36.73 -4.15
CA THR A 59 -0.80 36.60 -3.19
C THR A 59 0.31 37.63 -3.43
N THR A 60 0.75 38.26 -2.35
CA THR A 60 1.94 39.14 -2.26
C THR A 60 3.25 38.49 -2.74
N ARG A 61 3.21 37.23 -3.21
CA ARG A 61 4.30 36.54 -3.93
C ARG A 61 4.28 36.77 -5.45
N GLY A 62 3.21 37.32 -6.02
CA GLY A 62 3.03 37.51 -7.47
C GLY A 62 3.73 38.73 -8.09
N LEU A 63 4.14 39.71 -7.28
CA LEU A 63 4.81 40.93 -7.76
C LEU A 63 6.26 40.70 -8.19
N GLY A 64 6.97 39.75 -7.57
CA GLY A 64 8.31 39.37 -8.01
C GLY A 64 8.30 38.63 -9.35
N THR A 65 7.26 37.85 -9.61
CA THR A 65 7.08 37.10 -10.86
C THR A 65 6.65 37.98 -12.05
N SER A 66 5.90 39.05 -11.82
CA SER A 66 5.58 40.01 -12.89
C SER A 66 6.78 40.87 -13.26
N LEU A 67 7.66 41.18 -12.30
CA LEU A 67 8.89 41.92 -12.51
C LEU A 67 9.91 41.12 -13.34
N TRP A 68 10.03 39.80 -13.12
CA TRP A 68 11.01 39.00 -13.85
C TRP A 68 10.62 38.78 -15.32
N ASN A 69 9.32 38.59 -15.58
CA ASN A 69 8.80 38.39 -16.94
C ASN A 69 8.96 39.62 -17.85
N SER A 70 9.21 40.83 -17.31
CA SER A 70 9.45 42.03 -18.11
C SER A 70 10.92 42.28 -18.44
N ILE A 71 11.87 41.59 -17.78
CA ILE A 71 13.32 41.85 -17.90
C ILE A 71 14.07 40.71 -18.60
N ALA A 72 13.64 39.44 -18.47
CA ALA A 72 14.41 38.29 -18.95
C ALA A 72 14.01 37.81 -20.36
N GLY A 73 14.73 38.28 -21.39
CA GLY A 73 14.87 37.59 -22.68
C GLY A 73 15.69 36.30 -22.54
N GLY A 74 15.52 35.35 -23.49
CA GLY A 74 15.98 33.97 -23.38
C GLY A 74 17.46 33.73 -23.06
N GLY A 75 17.68 32.69 -22.24
CA GLY A 75 18.91 31.97 -21.84
C GLY A 75 20.31 32.50 -22.20
N GLY A 76 21.10 32.79 -21.16
CA GLY A 76 22.57 32.78 -21.19
C GLY A 76 23.28 34.10 -21.51
N VAL A 77 22.77 35.24 -21.04
CA VAL A 77 23.29 36.56 -21.41
C VAL A 77 24.30 37.09 -20.37
N GLN A 78 25.56 37.29 -20.77
CA GLN A 78 26.43 38.31 -20.16
C GLN A 78 25.88 39.66 -20.58
N LEU A 79 25.39 40.45 -19.63
CA LEU A 79 24.92 41.81 -19.91
C LEU A 79 26.11 42.70 -20.22
N THR A 80 25.97 43.57 -21.21
CA THR A 80 26.98 44.56 -21.57
C THR A 80 27.15 45.61 -20.46
N ASP A 81 28.31 46.26 -20.39
CA ASP A 81 28.58 47.28 -19.36
C ASP A 81 27.55 48.43 -19.38
N ASP A 82 27.01 48.76 -20.55
CA ASP A 82 25.96 49.77 -20.72
C ASP A 82 24.59 49.29 -20.19
N GLU A 83 24.22 48.04 -20.43
CA GLU A 83 22.98 47.44 -19.89
C GLU A 83 23.02 47.32 -18.37
N ILE A 84 24.20 47.05 -17.79
CA ILE A 84 24.42 47.00 -16.35
C ILE A 84 24.28 48.40 -15.72
N ALA A 85 24.76 49.45 -16.40
CA ALA A 85 24.68 50.83 -15.92
C ALA A 85 23.26 51.41 -15.94
N GLU A 86 22.39 50.93 -16.85
CA GLU A 86 21.00 51.41 -16.98
C GLU A 86 19.98 50.65 -16.11
N MET A 87 20.41 49.65 -15.33
CA MET A 87 19.50 48.82 -14.54
C MET A 87 18.86 49.56 -13.36
N ARG A 88 17.53 49.56 -13.33
CA ARG A 88 16.73 50.18 -12.26
C ARG A 88 16.60 49.35 -10.97
N TYR A 89 17.11 48.12 -10.97
CA TYR A 89 16.96 47.15 -9.88
C TYR A 89 18.33 46.68 -9.40
N ALA A 90 18.48 46.49 -8.08
CA ALA A 90 19.70 45.91 -7.52
C ALA A 90 19.88 44.49 -8.04
N SER A 91 21.04 44.23 -8.63
CA SER A 91 21.37 42.95 -9.27
C SER A 91 22.82 42.58 -9.02
N GLN A 92 23.11 41.28 -9.11
CA GLN A 92 24.46 40.77 -8.95
C GLN A 92 24.65 39.51 -9.77
N TYR A 93 25.92 39.20 -10.03
CA TYR A 93 26.29 37.91 -10.59
C TYR A 93 26.50 36.89 -9.49
N MET A 94 26.14 35.64 -9.73
CA MET A 94 26.41 34.53 -8.81
C MET A 94 26.82 33.30 -9.59
N SER A 95 27.83 32.57 -9.13
CA SER A 95 28.13 31.22 -9.62
C SER A 95 27.91 30.23 -8.49
N ILE A 96 27.14 29.17 -8.77
CA ILE A 96 26.86 28.08 -7.84
C ILE A 96 27.66 26.86 -8.31
N ASN A 97 28.38 26.20 -7.42
CA ASN A 97 29.19 25.00 -7.71
C ASN A 97 30.28 25.20 -8.77
N ASN A 98 30.88 26.39 -8.83
CA ASN A 98 31.77 26.82 -9.93
C ASN A 98 31.14 26.65 -11.34
N GLY A 99 29.81 26.60 -11.41
CA GLY A 99 29.04 26.55 -12.65
C GLY A 99 29.04 27.89 -13.39
N PRO A 100 28.30 27.97 -14.52
CA PRO A 100 28.19 29.20 -15.29
C PRO A 100 27.67 30.36 -14.42
N GLN A 101 28.16 31.56 -14.68
CA GLN A 101 27.79 32.78 -13.98
C GLN A 101 26.31 33.11 -14.27
N LEU A 102 25.49 33.12 -13.23
CA LEU A 102 24.07 33.44 -13.25
C LEU A 102 23.88 34.92 -12.91
N PHE A 103 22.95 35.56 -13.61
CA PHE A 103 22.49 36.90 -13.25
C PHE A 103 21.28 36.79 -12.33
N VAL A 104 21.34 37.42 -11.15
CA VAL A 104 20.27 37.39 -10.15
C VAL A 104 19.81 38.80 -9.75
N VAL A 105 18.52 38.94 -9.46
CA VAL A 105 17.90 40.23 -9.10
C VAL A 105 17.40 40.19 -7.67
N LEU A 106 17.56 41.31 -6.95
CA LEU A 106 17.02 41.49 -5.61
C LEU A 106 15.50 41.61 -5.69
N ALA A 107 14.78 40.61 -5.18
CA ALA A 107 13.32 40.65 -5.20
C ALA A 107 12.76 41.51 -4.07
N TYR A 108 13.34 41.43 -2.87
CA TYR A 108 12.93 42.19 -1.69
C TYR A 108 14.01 42.17 -0.60
N ASN A 109 13.95 43.17 0.29
CA ASN A 109 14.81 43.31 1.47
C ASN A 109 13.91 43.42 2.70
N GLU A 110 14.04 42.49 3.64
CA GLU A 110 13.20 42.37 4.83
C GLU A 110 14.13 42.19 6.04
N ASP A 111 14.05 43.10 7.02
CA ASP A 111 14.89 43.09 8.24
C ASP A 111 16.41 42.97 8.01
N GLY A 112 16.91 43.57 6.92
CA GLY A 112 18.33 43.54 6.54
C GLY A 112 18.75 42.26 5.80
N GLN A 113 17.81 41.33 5.56
CA GLN A 113 18.01 40.15 4.70
C GLN A 113 17.58 40.45 3.27
N GLN A 114 18.54 40.41 2.36
CA GLN A 114 18.37 40.58 0.93
C GLN A 114 18.04 39.23 0.29
N LYS A 115 16.87 39.13 -0.35
CA LYS A 115 16.41 37.88 -0.99
C LYS A 115 16.56 37.99 -2.50
N TRP A 116 17.54 37.27 -3.02
CA TRP A 116 17.92 37.25 -4.43
C TRP A 116 17.22 36.09 -5.12
N VAL A 117 16.68 36.33 -6.32
CA VAL A 117 15.95 35.31 -7.09
C VAL A 117 16.66 35.06 -8.40
N THR A 118 16.93 33.78 -8.67
CA THR A 118 17.54 33.28 -9.91
C THR A 118 16.48 33.01 -10.99
N GLN A 119 16.92 32.80 -12.23
CA GLN A 119 16.04 32.48 -13.36
C GLN A 119 15.24 31.18 -13.17
N ASP A 120 15.83 30.19 -12.51
CA ASP A 120 15.19 28.90 -12.17
C ASP A 120 14.29 28.96 -10.93
N ARG A 121 14.02 30.17 -10.40
CA ARG A 121 13.19 30.44 -9.21
C ARG A 121 13.79 29.98 -7.88
N SER A 122 15.08 29.68 -7.83
CA SER A 122 15.81 29.52 -6.57
C SER A 122 15.94 30.86 -5.84
N VAL A 123 15.94 30.81 -4.51
CA VAL A 123 16.04 31.98 -3.63
C VAL A 123 17.30 31.85 -2.79
N ILE A 124 18.15 32.88 -2.83
CA ILE A 124 19.34 32.99 -2.00
C ILE A 124 19.18 34.20 -1.09
N VAL A 125 19.30 33.99 0.21
CA VAL A 125 19.13 35.04 1.22
C VAL A 125 20.50 35.41 1.77
N THR A 126 20.87 36.67 1.63
CA THR A 126 22.11 37.21 2.17
C THR A 126 21.85 38.30 3.21
N GLN A 127 22.73 38.42 4.20
CA GLN A 127 22.71 39.50 5.18
C GLN A 127 24.16 39.98 5.36
N ASN A 128 24.43 41.26 5.08
CA ASN A 128 25.80 41.81 5.12
C ASN A 128 26.82 40.96 4.33
N GLY A 129 26.46 40.52 3.11
CA GLY A 129 27.31 39.67 2.27
C GLY A 129 27.44 38.21 2.71
N ARG A 130 26.92 37.81 3.88
CA ARG A 130 26.84 36.41 4.36
C ARG A 130 25.66 35.69 3.73
N ILE A 131 25.83 34.45 3.26
CA ILE A 131 24.68 33.59 2.92
C ILE A 131 24.09 33.03 4.22
N VAL A 132 22.82 33.33 4.50
CA VAL A 132 22.14 32.92 5.75
C VAL A 132 21.06 31.87 5.51
N LYS A 133 20.52 31.81 4.28
CA LYS A 133 19.53 30.81 3.88
C LYS A 133 19.48 30.66 2.37
N THR A 134 19.17 29.46 1.89
CA THR A 134 18.87 29.20 0.47
C THR A 134 17.61 28.33 0.36
N SER A 135 16.92 28.43 -0.78
CA SER A 135 15.75 27.62 -1.10
C SER A 135 15.69 27.37 -2.61
N GLY A 136 15.29 26.16 -3.01
CA GLY A 136 15.20 25.77 -4.43
C GLY A 136 16.51 25.28 -5.05
N LEU A 137 17.64 25.33 -4.32
CA LEU A 137 18.88 24.66 -4.72
C LEU A 137 18.76 23.15 -4.43
N GLY A 138 19.58 22.33 -5.10
CA GLY A 138 19.59 20.88 -4.86
C GLY A 138 19.93 20.51 -3.40
N ASP A 139 20.74 21.34 -2.74
CA ASP A 139 20.95 21.31 -1.30
C ASP A 139 20.97 22.74 -0.76
N ASN A 140 20.41 22.94 0.44
CA ASN A 140 20.08 24.26 0.95
C ASN A 140 20.67 24.52 2.32
N LEU A 141 21.23 25.71 2.53
CA LEU A 141 21.47 26.23 3.88
C LEU A 141 20.12 26.65 4.46
N THR A 142 19.62 25.93 5.46
CA THR A 142 18.27 26.14 6.00
C THR A 142 18.25 27.15 7.12
N GLU A 143 19.32 27.19 7.91
CA GLU A 143 19.44 28.09 9.07
C GLU A 143 20.90 28.41 9.43
N VAL A 144 21.12 29.66 9.82
CA VAL A 144 22.35 30.12 10.50
C VAL A 144 21.94 30.94 11.71
N THR A 145 22.37 30.52 12.90
CA THR A 145 22.05 31.20 14.16
C THR A 145 23.10 32.26 14.52
N ASN A 146 22.85 33.05 15.57
CA ASN A 146 23.81 34.01 16.14
C ASN A 146 24.34 35.06 15.14
N LEU A 147 23.50 35.44 14.15
CA LEU A 147 23.83 36.42 13.11
C LEU A 147 24.12 37.82 13.65
N THR A 148 23.54 38.19 14.79
CA THR A 148 23.81 39.48 15.45
C THR A 148 25.23 39.63 15.95
N ARG A 149 25.95 38.51 16.14
CA ARG A 149 27.37 38.47 16.53
C ARG A 149 28.31 38.13 15.36
N ASP A 150 27.81 38.04 14.13
CA ASP A 150 28.67 37.85 12.95
C ASP A 150 29.59 39.08 12.80
N PRO A 151 30.92 38.91 12.78
CA PRO A 151 31.86 40.02 12.57
C PRO A 151 31.60 40.82 11.29
N LEU A 152 30.96 40.21 10.28
CA LEU A 152 30.58 40.89 9.04
C LEU A 152 29.50 41.98 9.23
N VAL A 153 28.83 42.05 10.39
CA VAL A 153 27.92 43.17 10.72
C VAL A 153 28.68 44.50 10.80
N ASN A 154 29.95 44.48 11.25
CA ASN A 154 30.81 45.65 11.35
C ASN A 154 32.21 45.36 10.80
N VAL A 155 32.31 45.12 9.49
CA VAL A 155 33.54 44.67 8.82
C VAL A 155 34.78 45.51 9.14
N LYS A 156 34.60 46.84 9.29
CA LYS A 156 35.69 47.77 9.63
C LYS A 156 36.30 47.58 11.02
N GLN A 157 35.59 46.91 11.92
CA GLN A 157 36.04 46.67 13.29
C GLN A 157 36.67 45.28 13.47
N ILE A 158 36.69 44.46 12.42
CA ILE A 158 37.33 43.15 12.46
C ILE A 158 38.85 43.33 12.64
N ARG A 159 39.39 42.64 13.63
CA ARG A 159 40.84 42.48 13.85
C ARG A 159 41.20 41.04 13.56
N ASP A 160 42.44 40.81 13.13
CA ASP A 160 42.93 39.45 12.90
C ASP A 160 42.78 38.59 14.17
N GLY A 161 42.23 37.38 13.99
CA GLY A 161 41.87 36.49 15.09
C GLY A 161 40.47 36.71 15.68
N ALA A 162 39.65 37.60 15.11
CA ALA A 162 38.23 37.67 15.48
C ALA A 162 37.56 36.31 15.26
N SER A 163 36.74 35.86 16.20
CA SER A 163 36.12 34.54 16.16
C SER A 163 34.60 34.61 16.18
N TRP A 164 33.93 33.69 15.50
CA TRP A 164 32.47 33.57 15.51
C TRP A 164 32.04 32.11 15.66
N THR A 165 31.08 31.87 16.55
CA THR A 165 30.49 30.53 16.77
C THR A 165 28.99 30.59 16.53
N ARG A 166 28.48 29.64 15.74
CA ARG A 166 27.06 29.53 15.37
C ARG A 166 26.65 28.08 15.14
N GLN A 167 25.37 27.79 15.32
CA GLN A 167 24.76 26.59 14.73
C GLN A 167 24.47 26.86 13.25
N MET A 168 24.85 25.92 12.40
CA MET A 168 24.49 25.88 10.98
C MET A 168 23.61 24.66 10.73
N ALA A 169 22.52 24.86 9.98
CA ALA A 169 21.69 23.81 9.45
C ALA A 169 21.71 23.85 7.92
N TRP A 170 21.95 22.70 7.28
CA TRP A 170 21.97 22.58 5.83
C TRP A 170 21.37 21.26 5.38
N THR A 171 20.93 21.12 4.13
CA THR A 171 20.58 19.83 3.57
C THR A 171 21.78 19.20 2.87
N GLU A 172 21.91 17.89 3.01
CA GLU A 172 22.83 17.06 2.26
C GLU A 172 22.02 15.87 1.73
N HIS A 173 21.86 15.75 0.41
CA HIS A 173 20.94 14.78 -0.21
C HIS A 173 19.49 14.95 0.27
N GLN A 174 19.02 16.20 0.40
CA GLN A 174 17.69 16.56 0.93
C GLN A 174 17.44 16.14 2.40
N GLN A 175 18.45 15.63 3.10
CA GLN A 175 18.39 15.34 4.54
C GLN A 175 19.01 16.49 5.33
N VAL A 176 18.33 16.94 6.39
CA VAL A 176 18.82 18.07 7.20
C VAL A 176 19.97 17.63 8.10
N ARG A 177 21.05 18.41 8.09
CA ARG A 177 22.24 18.30 8.93
C ARG A 177 22.33 19.52 9.82
N TYR A 178 22.92 19.35 11.00
CA TYR A 178 23.14 20.41 11.96
C TYR A 178 24.55 20.26 12.56
N ALA A 179 25.28 21.36 12.69
CA ALA A 179 26.54 21.36 13.41
C ALA A 179 26.85 22.74 14.01
N THR A 180 27.57 22.72 15.12
CA THR A 180 28.21 23.91 15.66
C THR A 180 29.46 24.19 14.84
N ALA A 181 29.49 25.35 14.19
CA ALA A 181 30.61 25.83 13.41
C ALA A 181 31.31 26.96 14.16
N THR A 182 32.63 26.87 14.28
CA THR A 182 33.49 27.92 14.84
C THR A 182 34.38 28.45 13.72
N SER A 183 34.49 29.77 13.59
CA SER A 183 35.35 30.39 12.59
C SER A 183 36.26 31.47 13.17
N THR A 184 37.38 31.71 12.47
CA THR A 184 38.37 32.75 12.74
C THR A 184 38.63 33.59 11.49
N PHE A 185 38.74 34.91 11.64
CA PHE A 185 38.87 35.86 10.54
C PHE A 185 40.25 36.51 10.49
N GLU A 186 40.84 36.60 9.31
CA GLU A 186 42.16 37.20 9.06
C GLU A 186 42.18 37.96 7.72
N PHE A 187 42.82 39.12 7.68
CA PHE A 187 42.99 39.87 6.42
C PHE A 187 44.18 39.36 5.60
N ASP A 188 43.92 38.91 4.37
CA ASP A 188 44.90 38.37 3.42
C ASP A 188 45.22 39.37 2.29
N GLY A 189 45.75 40.53 2.67
CA GLY A 189 46.22 41.55 1.71
C GLY A 189 45.14 42.35 0.98
N THR A 190 45.50 42.94 -0.16
CA THR A 190 44.66 43.79 -1.01
C THR A 190 44.54 43.21 -2.41
N ASP A 191 43.37 43.34 -3.02
CA ASP A 191 43.04 42.88 -4.37
C ASP A 191 42.24 43.98 -5.12
N THR A 192 41.89 43.75 -6.39
CA THR A 192 41.03 44.65 -7.17
C THR A 192 39.87 43.88 -7.80
N VAL A 193 38.66 44.41 -7.67
CA VAL A 193 37.43 43.81 -8.22
C VAL A 193 36.90 44.72 -9.33
N LYS A 194 36.61 44.13 -10.51
CA LYS A 194 36.13 44.87 -11.70
C LYS A 194 34.61 44.72 -11.84
N LEU A 195 33.88 45.77 -11.48
CA LEU A 195 32.41 45.84 -11.59
C LEU A 195 32.03 46.66 -12.84
N GLY A 196 31.72 45.97 -13.93
CA GLY A 196 31.49 46.60 -15.23
C GLY A 196 32.73 47.38 -15.71
N SER A 197 32.57 48.68 -15.96
CA SER A 197 33.68 49.58 -16.33
C SER A 197 34.51 50.12 -15.16
N SER A 198 34.09 49.87 -13.90
CA SER A 198 34.76 50.38 -12.69
C SER A 198 35.66 49.33 -12.04
N VAL A 199 36.84 49.75 -11.59
CA VAL A 199 37.79 48.91 -10.83
C VAL A 199 37.89 49.42 -9.40
N THR A 200 37.43 48.63 -8.44
CA THR A 200 37.43 48.97 -7.02
C THR A 200 38.58 48.26 -6.30
N LYS A 201 39.40 49.00 -5.56
CA LYS A 201 40.39 48.41 -4.64
C LYS A 201 39.69 47.82 -3.43
N VAL A 202 40.10 46.63 -3.03
CA VAL A 202 39.48 45.89 -1.92
C VAL A 202 40.55 45.23 -1.06
N ARG A 203 40.21 44.97 0.20
CA ARG A 203 40.97 44.11 1.12
C ARG A 203 40.33 42.73 1.14
N VAL A 204 41.14 41.68 1.17
CA VAL A 204 40.65 40.30 1.23
C VAL A 204 40.57 39.89 2.70
N LEU A 205 39.42 39.40 3.11
CA LEU A 205 39.16 38.86 4.44
C LEU A 205 38.86 37.37 4.29
N GLU A 206 39.70 36.53 4.91
CA GLU A 206 39.49 35.10 4.98
C GLU A 206 38.82 34.71 6.29
N GLU A 207 37.91 33.74 6.22
CA GLU A 207 37.28 33.12 7.37
C GLU A 207 37.54 31.62 7.31
N GLU A 208 38.39 31.10 8.18
CA GLU A 208 38.58 29.66 8.35
C GLU A 208 37.45 29.13 9.25
N VAL A 209 36.66 28.18 8.75
CA VAL A 209 35.53 27.57 9.45
C VAL A 209 35.86 26.13 9.79
N THR A 210 35.58 25.72 11.03
CA THR A 210 35.65 24.32 11.48
C THR A 210 34.29 23.83 11.96
N ALA A 211 33.81 22.71 11.44
CA ALA A 211 32.63 21.99 11.94
C ALA A 211 32.76 20.48 11.67
N LEU A 212 32.27 19.63 12.58
CA LEU A 212 32.33 18.16 12.46
C LEU A 212 33.74 17.60 12.15
N GLY A 213 34.78 18.23 12.70
CA GLY A 213 36.18 17.84 12.46
C GLY A 213 36.72 18.19 11.06
N LYS A 214 35.92 18.86 10.22
CA LYS A 214 36.31 19.33 8.88
C LYS A 214 36.55 20.84 8.89
N ARG A 215 37.47 21.30 8.05
CA ARG A 215 37.84 22.72 7.88
C ARG A 215 37.63 23.19 6.45
N TRP A 216 37.16 24.42 6.28
CA TRP A 216 37.04 25.09 4.97
C TRP A 216 37.18 26.60 5.13
N THR A 217 37.50 27.30 4.03
CA THR A 217 37.77 28.75 4.07
C THR A 217 36.75 29.50 3.22
N ASN A 218 36.04 30.45 3.83
CA ASN A 218 35.24 31.45 3.12
C ASN A 218 36.11 32.70 2.87
N ARG A 219 35.85 33.43 1.79
CA ARG A 219 36.63 34.61 1.40
C ARG A 219 35.72 35.77 1.03
N TYR A 220 36.03 36.96 1.54
CA TYR A 220 35.26 38.20 1.34
C TYR A 220 36.17 39.31 0.83
N TRP A 221 35.73 40.06 -0.18
CA TRP A 221 36.47 41.22 -0.71
C TRP A 221 35.76 42.48 -0.27
N VAL A 222 36.42 43.28 0.57
CA VAL A 222 35.85 44.42 1.29
C VAL A 222 36.43 45.72 0.74
N ASP A 223 35.61 46.68 0.34
CA ASP A 223 36.08 48.01 -0.08
C ASP A 223 36.42 48.95 1.09
N ASP A 224 36.92 50.14 0.78
CA ASP A 224 37.29 51.16 1.77
C ASP A 224 36.07 51.69 2.56
N GLU A 225 34.86 51.58 2.00
CA GLU A 225 33.60 51.89 2.65
C GLU A 225 33.14 50.80 3.62
N GLY A 226 33.74 49.61 3.57
CA GLY A 226 33.41 48.46 4.42
C GLY A 226 32.29 47.57 3.83
N GLN A 227 31.95 47.74 2.56
CA GLN A 227 31.01 46.91 1.84
C GLN A 227 31.71 45.71 1.21
N ILE A 228 31.04 44.55 1.23
CA ILE A 228 31.53 43.33 0.59
C ILE A 228 31.16 43.40 -0.89
N ARG A 229 32.17 43.53 -1.76
CA ARG A 229 32.00 43.66 -3.22
C ARG A 229 31.95 42.31 -3.93
N LYS A 230 32.55 41.29 -3.32
CA LYS A 230 32.56 39.90 -3.79
C LYS A 230 32.68 38.97 -2.58
N SER A 231 32.08 37.78 -2.64
CA SER A 231 32.30 36.74 -1.62
C SER A 231 32.34 35.34 -2.22
N LYS A 232 33.08 34.43 -1.59
CA LYS A 232 33.13 33.00 -1.91
C LYS A 232 32.89 32.22 -0.63
N GLN A 233 31.78 31.49 -0.58
CA GLN A 233 31.28 30.87 0.65
C GLN A 233 30.83 29.43 0.43
N TYR A 234 30.93 28.60 1.45
CA TYR A 234 30.46 27.21 1.44
C TYR A 234 29.21 27.04 2.30
N LEU A 235 28.28 26.17 1.85
CA LEU A 235 27.03 25.89 2.56
C LEU A 235 27.22 24.92 3.76
N GLY A 236 28.32 24.16 3.81
CA GLY A 236 28.63 23.21 4.90
C GLY A 236 30.00 22.52 4.73
N PRO A 237 30.41 21.62 5.66
CA PRO A 237 31.68 20.90 5.61
C PRO A 237 31.77 19.93 4.41
N GLY A 238 32.86 19.99 3.64
CA GLY A 238 33.05 19.25 2.38
C GLY A 238 32.84 17.72 2.46
N ARG A 239 32.42 17.10 1.34
CA ARG A 239 31.82 15.75 1.27
C ARG A 239 32.83 14.60 1.12
N THR A 240 32.55 13.48 1.79
CA THR A 240 33.01 12.15 1.35
C THR A 240 31.90 11.58 0.50
N TRP A 241 32.17 11.19 -0.75
CA TRP A 241 31.15 10.63 -1.62
C TRP A 241 31.00 9.13 -1.36
N TRP A 242 30.19 8.80 -0.35
CA TRP A 242 29.93 7.44 0.12
C TRP A 242 29.45 6.45 -0.95
N PRO A 243 28.69 6.84 -1.99
CA PRO A 243 28.31 5.93 -3.07
C PRO A 243 29.50 5.24 -3.74
N ALA A 244 30.68 5.87 -3.84
CA ALA A 244 31.88 5.20 -4.38
C ALA A 244 32.93 4.87 -3.32
N ALA A 245 32.59 4.95 -2.04
CA ALA A 245 33.43 4.36 -1.04
C ALA A 245 33.46 2.84 -1.27
N VAL A 246 34.67 2.28 -1.27
CA VAL A 246 34.90 0.85 -1.41
C VAL A 246 35.60 0.39 -0.14
N ILE A 247 35.02 -0.62 0.52
CA ILE A 247 35.70 -1.36 1.58
C ILE A 247 36.02 -2.76 1.06
N SER A 248 37.23 -3.24 1.33
CA SER A 248 37.65 -4.60 0.94
C SER A 248 38.52 -5.23 2.02
N SER A 249 38.50 -6.55 2.09
CA SER A 249 39.41 -7.35 2.91
C SER A 249 40.53 -7.92 2.04
N ARG A 250 41.68 -8.20 2.63
CA ARG A 250 42.84 -8.73 1.90
C ARG A 250 42.54 -10.02 1.12
N GLN A 251 41.69 -10.89 1.66
CA GLN A 251 41.26 -12.12 1.00
C GLN A 251 40.34 -11.86 -0.19
N ALA A 252 39.42 -10.88 -0.07
CA ALA A 252 38.54 -10.49 -1.16
C ALA A 252 39.32 -9.85 -2.33
N SER A 253 40.31 -9.01 -2.02
CA SER A 253 41.21 -8.45 -3.04
C SER A 253 41.94 -9.54 -3.83
N ALA A 254 42.55 -10.51 -3.14
CA ALA A 254 43.29 -11.60 -3.79
C ALA A 254 42.41 -12.50 -4.68
N ALA A 255 41.17 -12.79 -4.24
CA ALA A 255 40.23 -13.58 -5.02
C ALA A 255 39.79 -12.87 -6.31
N GLU A 256 39.55 -11.57 -6.24
CA GLU A 256 39.17 -10.77 -7.42
C GLU A 256 40.34 -10.53 -8.37
N GLU A 257 41.57 -10.37 -7.87
CA GLU A 257 42.78 -10.36 -8.70
C GLU A 257 42.94 -11.67 -9.48
N GLN A 258 42.69 -12.82 -8.84
CA GLN A 258 42.74 -14.11 -9.52
C GLN A 258 41.68 -14.23 -10.62
N LYS A 259 40.44 -13.77 -10.36
CA LYS A 259 39.36 -13.74 -11.37
C LYS A 259 39.71 -12.82 -12.54
N HIS A 260 40.33 -11.66 -12.26
CA HIS A 260 40.77 -10.73 -13.29
C HIS A 260 41.83 -11.36 -14.20
N GLN A 261 42.81 -12.08 -13.65
CA GLN A 261 43.80 -12.81 -14.45
C GLN A 261 43.15 -13.92 -15.30
N GLN A 262 42.18 -14.66 -14.76
CA GLN A 262 41.42 -15.66 -15.52
C GLN A 262 40.60 -15.04 -16.65
N LEU A 263 39.98 -13.87 -16.42
CA LEU A 263 39.23 -13.14 -17.43
C LEU A 263 40.15 -12.68 -18.57
N LEU A 264 41.32 -12.11 -18.25
CA LEU A 264 42.30 -11.69 -19.26
C LEU A 264 42.81 -12.88 -20.09
N ALA A 265 43.04 -14.03 -19.47
CA ALA A 265 43.44 -15.26 -20.16
C ALA A 265 42.33 -15.74 -21.12
N ARG A 266 41.08 -15.76 -20.65
CA ARG A 266 39.93 -16.17 -21.47
C ARG A 266 39.68 -15.23 -22.64
N LEU A 267 39.84 -13.92 -22.45
CA LEU A 267 39.74 -12.95 -23.54
C LEU A 267 40.85 -13.14 -24.58
N ALA A 268 42.05 -13.56 -24.16
CA ALA A 268 43.12 -13.88 -25.11
C ALA A 268 42.79 -15.13 -25.96
N GLU A 269 42.17 -16.15 -25.35
CA GLU A 269 41.71 -17.35 -26.04
C GLU A 269 40.62 -17.02 -27.07
N VAL A 270 39.56 -16.31 -26.66
CA VAL A 270 38.46 -15.92 -27.56
C VAL A 270 38.96 -15.01 -28.69
N ALA A 271 39.92 -14.12 -28.42
CA ALA A 271 40.53 -13.30 -29.46
C ALA A 271 41.33 -14.10 -30.49
N ALA A 272 41.93 -15.21 -30.08
CA ALA A 272 42.67 -16.11 -30.96
C ALA A 272 41.73 -16.95 -31.85
N ASP A 273 40.58 -17.36 -31.30
CA ASP A 273 39.59 -18.20 -31.99
C ASP A 273 38.81 -17.44 -33.08
N GLU A 274 38.38 -16.19 -32.82
CA GLU A 274 37.57 -15.42 -33.79
C GLU A 274 38.40 -14.88 -34.98
N GLY A 275 39.65 -14.47 -34.74
CA GLY A 275 40.51 -13.84 -35.76
C GLY A 275 39.98 -12.51 -36.34
N GLY A 276 40.73 -11.89 -37.26
CA GLY A 276 40.30 -10.69 -37.99
C GLY A 276 39.96 -9.47 -37.11
N ASP A 277 38.95 -8.69 -37.53
CA ASP A 277 38.53 -7.46 -36.83
C ASP A 277 37.88 -7.73 -35.46
N ASP A 278 37.19 -8.87 -35.30
CA ASP A 278 36.58 -9.30 -34.03
C ASP A 278 37.69 -9.64 -33.00
N GLY A 279 38.71 -10.40 -33.39
CA GLY A 279 39.89 -10.70 -32.56
C GLY A 279 40.68 -9.44 -32.17
N ALA A 280 40.78 -8.45 -33.07
CA ALA A 280 41.41 -7.16 -32.76
C ALA A 280 40.60 -6.34 -31.73
N ALA A 281 39.26 -6.32 -31.85
CA ALA A 281 38.37 -5.66 -30.90
C ALA A 281 38.44 -6.30 -29.50
N ILE A 282 38.46 -7.64 -29.42
CA ILE A 282 38.60 -8.39 -28.16
C ILE A 282 39.95 -8.10 -27.50
N ASN A 283 41.04 -8.05 -28.26
CA ASN A 283 42.36 -7.69 -27.74
C ASN A 283 42.42 -6.23 -27.24
N GLY A 284 41.71 -5.32 -27.92
CA GLY A 284 41.54 -3.94 -27.46
C GLY A 284 40.83 -3.86 -26.10
N LEU A 285 39.76 -4.64 -25.91
CA LEU A 285 39.11 -4.75 -24.60
C LEU A 285 40.04 -5.37 -23.55
N ARG A 286 40.77 -6.45 -23.89
CA ARG A 286 41.73 -7.09 -22.98
C ARG A 286 42.79 -6.10 -22.48
N GLN A 287 43.27 -5.21 -23.35
CA GLN A 287 44.21 -4.15 -22.97
C GLN A 287 43.56 -3.13 -22.02
N GLN A 288 42.33 -2.69 -22.29
CA GLN A 288 41.58 -1.81 -21.38
C GLN A 288 41.43 -2.42 -19.98
N LEU A 289 41.04 -3.71 -19.91
CA LEU A 289 40.86 -4.39 -18.63
C LEU A 289 42.19 -4.64 -17.90
N SER A 290 43.27 -4.90 -18.62
CA SER A 290 44.59 -5.16 -18.01
C SER A 290 45.17 -3.96 -17.27
N ALA A 291 44.74 -2.74 -17.63
CA ALA A 291 45.17 -1.50 -16.99
C ALA A 291 44.37 -1.15 -15.72
N MET A 292 43.31 -1.90 -15.39
CA MET A 292 42.50 -1.62 -14.21
C MET A 292 43.12 -2.18 -12.94
N HIS A 293 43.18 -1.35 -11.90
CA HIS A 293 43.59 -1.77 -10.57
C HIS A 293 42.43 -2.47 -9.84
N VAL A 294 42.63 -3.70 -9.41
CA VAL A 294 41.60 -4.54 -8.77
C VAL A 294 41.82 -4.54 -7.27
N THR A 295 40.87 -3.99 -6.50
CA THR A 295 40.95 -3.88 -5.04
C THR A 295 40.02 -4.86 -4.31
N GLY A 296 39.10 -5.52 -5.02
CA GLY A 296 37.96 -6.23 -4.43
C GLY A 296 36.95 -5.27 -3.77
N ARG A 297 35.72 -5.73 -3.54
CA ARG A 297 34.67 -4.94 -2.89
C ARG A 297 33.78 -5.82 -2.01
N GLN A 298 33.54 -5.38 -0.79
CA GLN A 298 32.41 -5.85 0.00
C GLN A 298 31.18 -5.05 -0.39
N PHE A 299 30.11 -5.72 -0.83
CA PHE A 299 28.85 -5.09 -1.22
C PHE A 299 28.01 -4.76 0.02
N VAL A 300 28.53 -3.83 0.83
CA VAL A 300 27.84 -3.23 1.97
C VAL A 300 27.61 -1.75 1.69
N ASN A 301 26.47 -1.22 2.12
CA ASN A 301 26.21 0.20 1.98
C ASN A 301 27.03 0.95 3.04
N LEU A 302 27.99 1.75 2.59
CA LEU A 302 28.88 2.54 3.45
C LEU A 302 28.32 3.93 3.75
N ASP A 303 27.14 4.26 3.23
CA ASP A 303 26.44 5.48 3.57
C ASP A 303 26.07 5.47 5.07
N PRO A 304 26.63 6.39 5.87
CA PRO A 304 26.33 6.49 7.29
C PRO A 304 24.84 6.63 7.57
N ASP A 305 24.07 7.28 6.69
CA ASP A 305 22.62 7.44 6.87
C ASP A 305 21.88 6.11 6.69
N TRP A 306 22.29 5.32 5.69
CA TRP A 306 21.69 4.01 5.45
C TRP A 306 21.94 3.05 6.61
N VAL A 307 23.17 3.03 7.12
CA VAL A 307 23.59 2.14 8.21
C VAL A 307 22.97 2.57 9.54
N ARG A 308 22.87 3.87 9.82
CA ARG A 308 22.28 4.40 11.07
C ARG A 308 20.79 4.13 11.19
N LEU A 309 20.05 4.18 10.08
CA LEU A 309 18.61 3.95 10.08
C LEU A 309 18.23 2.45 10.05
N ARG A 310 19.19 1.56 9.78
CA ARG A 310 18.95 0.12 9.62
C ARG A 310 19.95 -0.67 10.45
N PRO A 311 19.60 -1.08 11.68
CA PRO A 311 20.51 -1.85 12.55
C PRO A 311 21.06 -3.12 11.88
N GLN A 312 20.25 -3.81 11.09
CA GLN A 312 20.69 -4.99 10.30
C GLN A 312 21.69 -4.69 9.17
N ALA A 313 21.85 -3.43 8.76
CA ALA A 313 22.85 -3.00 7.79
C ALA A 313 24.19 -2.62 8.44
N ASN A 314 24.25 -2.57 9.78
CA ASN A 314 25.47 -2.31 10.54
C ASN A 314 26.23 -3.63 10.80
N VAL A 315 27.01 -4.05 9.81
CA VAL A 315 27.76 -5.31 9.87
C VAL A 315 29.01 -5.13 10.73
N PRO A 316 29.23 -5.96 11.78
CA PRO A 316 30.45 -5.91 12.57
C PRO A 316 31.67 -6.24 11.70
N LEU A 317 32.73 -5.44 11.83
CA LEU A 317 33.99 -5.66 11.13
C LEU A 317 34.93 -6.49 12.01
N GLU A 318 35.37 -7.65 11.51
CA GLU A 318 36.34 -8.52 12.17
C GLU A 318 37.55 -8.76 11.25
N GLY A 319 38.73 -8.28 11.66
CA GLY A 319 39.97 -8.39 10.89
C GLY A 319 40.44 -7.07 10.25
N GLU A 320 41.33 -7.18 9.25
CA GLU A 320 41.91 -6.01 8.56
C GLU A 320 41.16 -5.68 7.26
N TYR A 321 40.74 -4.42 7.14
CA TYR A 321 40.05 -3.87 5.97
C TYR A 321 40.77 -2.64 5.44
N SER A 322 40.68 -2.42 4.14
CA SER A 322 41.10 -1.19 3.48
C SER A 322 39.86 -0.47 2.96
N LEU A 323 39.76 0.84 3.24
CA LEU A 323 38.69 1.72 2.79
C LEU A 323 39.27 2.75 1.82
N TRP A 324 38.76 2.76 0.59
CA TRP A 324 39.04 3.79 -0.39
C TRP A 324 37.82 4.71 -0.48
N ALA A 325 37.99 5.98 -0.12
CA ALA A 325 36.94 6.99 -0.17
C ALA A 325 37.52 8.30 -0.73
N GLY A 326 36.73 9.01 -1.52
CA GLY A 326 37.17 10.21 -2.22
C GLY A 326 36.05 11.22 -2.47
N PRO A 327 36.36 12.37 -3.07
CA PRO A 327 35.36 13.33 -3.52
C PRO A 327 34.55 12.75 -4.69
N GLN A 328 33.39 13.36 -4.97
CA GLN A 328 32.59 12.96 -6.12
C GLN A 328 33.31 13.26 -7.45
N PRO A 329 33.45 12.28 -8.36
CA PRO A 329 34.01 12.48 -9.69
C PRO A 329 33.16 13.43 -10.52
N THR A 330 33.79 14.12 -11.45
CA THR A 330 33.15 14.95 -12.48
C THR A 330 33.10 14.26 -13.85
N THR A 331 33.33 12.95 -13.88
CA THR A 331 33.53 12.16 -15.11
C THR A 331 32.81 10.83 -15.04
N ILE A 332 32.57 10.21 -16.20
CA ILE A 332 32.20 8.80 -16.35
C ILE A 332 33.32 8.08 -17.09
N THR A 333 33.36 6.74 -17.06
CA THR A 333 34.35 5.96 -17.80
C THR A 333 33.67 5.08 -18.84
N LEU A 334 34.05 5.20 -20.11
CA LEU A 334 33.58 4.31 -21.16
C LEU A 334 34.58 3.18 -21.39
N VAL A 335 34.10 1.94 -21.34
CA VAL A 335 34.91 0.72 -21.52
C VAL A 335 34.16 -0.22 -22.46
N GLY A 336 34.86 -1.08 -23.19
CA GLY A 336 34.21 -2.07 -24.06
C GLY A 336 34.67 -2.02 -25.51
N LEU A 337 33.81 -2.56 -26.39
CA LEU A 337 34.05 -2.65 -27.83
C LEU A 337 33.64 -1.34 -28.52
N VAL A 338 34.36 -0.27 -28.20
CA VAL A 338 34.12 1.11 -28.69
C VAL A 338 35.37 1.72 -29.29
N SER A 339 35.22 2.66 -30.22
CA SER A 339 36.34 3.33 -30.91
C SER A 339 37.15 4.28 -30.02
N SER A 340 36.54 4.86 -28.97
CA SER A 340 37.17 5.84 -28.08
C SER A 340 36.89 5.54 -26.60
N PRO A 341 37.44 4.44 -26.04
CA PRO A 341 37.31 4.13 -24.62
C PRO A 341 38.08 5.14 -23.76
N GLY A 342 37.69 5.27 -22.50
CA GLY A 342 38.33 6.14 -21.51
C GLY A 342 37.37 7.09 -20.80
N VAL A 343 37.95 8.01 -20.04
CA VAL A 343 37.20 8.97 -19.20
C VAL A 343 36.50 10.02 -20.07
N LYS A 344 35.21 10.26 -19.82
CA LYS A 344 34.39 11.30 -20.47
C LYS A 344 33.82 12.27 -19.42
N PRO A 345 33.62 13.56 -19.76
CA PRO A 345 33.01 14.52 -18.83
C PRO A 345 31.59 14.11 -18.46
N PHE A 346 31.26 14.12 -17.17
CA PHE A 346 29.89 13.92 -16.73
C PHE A 346 29.07 15.18 -17.00
N THR A 347 27.92 15.02 -17.66
CA THR A 347 26.93 16.06 -17.93
C THR A 347 25.58 15.63 -17.33
N PRO A 348 25.00 16.37 -16.37
CA PRO A 348 23.68 16.09 -15.84
C PRO A 348 22.61 16.02 -16.93
N GLY A 349 21.67 15.07 -16.84
CA GLY A 349 20.59 14.91 -17.83
C GLY A 349 20.99 14.20 -19.12
N ARG A 350 22.29 13.94 -19.33
CA ARG A 350 22.78 13.23 -20.52
C ARG A 350 22.60 11.72 -20.33
N SER A 351 21.89 11.08 -21.25
CA SER A 351 21.61 9.65 -21.20
C SER A 351 22.80 8.80 -21.66
N VAL A 352 22.78 7.49 -21.35
CA VAL A 352 23.81 6.54 -21.79
C VAL A 352 23.94 6.50 -23.31
N ASP A 353 22.82 6.55 -24.04
CA ASP A 353 22.83 6.58 -25.50
C ASP A 353 23.40 7.90 -26.03
N ASP A 354 23.13 9.05 -25.41
CA ASP A 354 23.76 10.32 -25.80
C ASP A 354 25.29 10.30 -25.62
N TYR A 355 25.83 9.48 -24.70
CA TYR A 355 27.28 9.27 -24.56
C TYR A 355 27.86 8.37 -25.65
N LEU A 356 27.02 7.55 -26.31
CA LEU A 356 27.40 6.62 -27.35
C LEU A 356 27.11 7.12 -28.78
N ASP A 357 26.27 8.15 -28.94
CA ASP A 357 25.86 8.69 -30.25
C ASP A 357 27.06 9.07 -31.16
N ASP A 358 28.12 9.66 -30.59
CA ASP A 358 29.34 10.05 -31.31
C ASP A 358 30.42 8.96 -31.33
N ILE A 359 30.11 7.75 -30.84
CA ILE A 359 31.09 6.67 -30.62
C ILE A 359 30.77 5.49 -31.51
N SER A 360 31.66 5.22 -32.46
CA SER A 360 31.57 4.04 -33.31
C SER A 360 31.83 2.76 -32.52
N LEU A 361 30.91 1.81 -32.59
CA LEU A 361 31.06 0.49 -32.01
C LEU A 361 32.03 -0.37 -32.85
N LEU A 362 32.92 -1.12 -32.19
CA LEU A 362 33.87 -2.02 -32.86
C LEU A 362 33.17 -3.29 -33.37
N SER A 363 33.87 -4.05 -34.23
CA SER A 363 33.36 -5.33 -34.72
C SER A 363 33.05 -6.26 -33.55
N GLY A 364 31.87 -6.88 -33.59
CA GLY A 364 31.44 -7.81 -32.54
C GLY A 364 30.81 -7.14 -31.31
N ALA A 365 30.69 -5.82 -31.24
CA ALA A 365 30.01 -5.12 -30.16
C ALA A 365 28.50 -5.37 -30.10
N GLU A 366 27.93 -5.39 -28.89
CA GLU A 366 26.48 -5.35 -28.67
C GLU A 366 25.91 -4.01 -29.14
N ARG A 367 24.88 -4.05 -29.97
CA ARG A 367 24.32 -2.85 -30.62
C ARG A 367 23.02 -2.36 -29.98
N SER A 368 22.35 -3.23 -29.23
CA SER A 368 21.04 -2.97 -28.65
C SER A 368 21.12 -2.52 -27.19
N TYR A 369 22.21 -2.87 -26.50
CA TYR A 369 22.35 -2.65 -25.07
C TYR A 369 23.78 -2.26 -24.68
N ALA A 370 23.89 -1.35 -23.73
CA ALA A 370 25.09 -1.11 -22.95
C ALA A 370 24.82 -1.47 -21.48
N TRP A 371 25.87 -1.63 -20.68
CA TRP A 371 25.77 -1.82 -19.24
C TRP A 371 26.26 -0.56 -18.53
N VAL A 372 25.50 -0.07 -17.56
CA VAL A 372 25.93 0.98 -16.65
C VAL A 372 26.29 0.32 -15.33
N ILE A 373 27.53 0.50 -14.91
CA ILE A 373 28.01 0.11 -13.59
C ILE A 373 28.10 1.40 -12.78
N TYR A 374 27.21 1.54 -11.81
CA TYR A 374 27.18 2.68 -10.91
C TYR A 374 28.30 2.59 -9.87
N PRO A 375 28.68 3.73 -9.26
CA PRO A 375 29.79 3.79 -8.31
C PRO A 375 29.56 2.98 -7.03
N ASP A 376 28.31 2.73 -6.66
CA ASP A 376 27.88 1.85 -5.57
C ASP A 376 27.99 0.35 -5.92
N GLY A 377 28.34 0.04 -7.17
CA GLY A 377 28.47 -1.32 -7.68
C GLY A 377 27.16 -1.89 -8.23
N LYS A 378 26.06 -1.11 -8.23
CA LYS A 378 24.82 -1.49 -8.90
C LYS A 378 25.06 -1.55 -10.40
N ILE A 379 24.47 -2.55 -11.06
CA ILE A 379 24.59 -2.73 -12.51
C ILE A 379 23.20 -2.58 -13.13
N GLU A 380 23.09 -1.83 -14.23
CA GLU A 380 21.85 -1.62 -14.97
C GLU A 380 22.07 -1.80 -16.48
N LYS A 381 21.17 -2.50 -17.15
CA LYS A 381 21.23 -2.74 -18.60
C LYS A 381 20.52 -1.59 -19.32
N ALA A 382 21.27 -0.78 -20.05
CA ALA A 382 20.77 0.38 -20.78
C ALA A 382 20.43 0.04 -22.23
N PRO A 383 19.17 0.16 -22.67
CA PRO A 383 18.78 0.02 -24.08
C PRO A 383 19.24 1.24 -24.88
N VAL A 384 20.13 1.05 -25.86
CA VAL A 384 20.79 2.16 -26.60
C VAL A 384 20.52 2.14 -28.11
N ALA A 385 19.85 1.11 -28.64
CA ALA A 385 19.50 1.10 -30.05
C ALA A 385 18.28 1.96 -30.34
N TYR A 386 18.21 2.46 -31.57
CA TYR A 386 17.09 3.27 -32.08
C TYR A 386 15.70 2.69 -31.77
N TRP A 387 15.53 1.36 -31.77
CA TRP A 387 14.25 0.68 -31.58
C TRP A 387 13.88 0.40 -30.12
N ASN A 388 14.85 0.41 -29.19
CA ASN A 388 14.62 0.14 -27.77
C ASN A 388 15.04 1.28 -26.84
N LYS A 389 15.52 2.40 -27.39
CA LYS A 389 16.07 3.57 -26.69
C LYS A 389 15.21 3.96 -25.49
N ARG A 390 15.85 3.99 -24.32
CA ARG A 390 15.24 4.41 -23.07
C ARG A 390 16.19 5.36 -22.35
N HIS A 391 15.67 6.50 -21.93
CA HIS A 391 16.43 7.50 -21.18
C HIS A 391 16.90 6.92 -19.84
N ILE A 392 18.19 6.61 -19.74
CA ILE A 392 18.87 6.15 -18.54
C ILE A 392 20.05 7.06 -18.31
N GLU A 393 20.10 7.72 -17.16
CA GLU A 393 21.16 8.65 -16.81
C GLU A 393 22.21 7.95 -15.94
N PRO A 394 23.49 7.88 -16.36
CA PRO A 394 24.56 7.43 -15.49
C PRO A 394 24.76 8.44 -14.35
N SER A 395 25.27 8.01 -13.19
CA SER A 395 25.70 8.94 -12.15
C SER A 395 27.18 9.31 -12.33
N PRO A 396 27.68 10.39 -11.70
CA PRO A 396 29.09 10.73 -11.78
C PRO A 396 29.93 9.58 -11.25
N GLY A 397 31.00 9.22 -11.95
CA GLY A 397 31.85 8.06 -11.66
C GLY A 397 31.33 6.73 -12.19
N SER A 398 30.15 6.68 -12.84
CA SER A 398 29.66 5.47 -13.50
C SER A 398 30.59 5.00 -14.61
N LEU A 399 30.62 3.68 -14.82
CA LEU A 399 31.28 3.05 -15.95
C LEU A 399 30.22 2.55 -16.95
N ILE A 400 30.32 2.99 -18.21
CA ILE A 400 29.49 2.50 -19.30
C ILE A 400 30.30 1.42 -20.03
N PHE A 401 29.78 0.20 -20.03
CA PHE A 401 30.41 -0.96 -20.65
C PHE A 401 29.61 -1.42 -21.89
N VAL A 402 30.24 -1.35 -23.06
CA VAL A 402 29.68 -1.95 -24.29
C VAL A 402 30.27 -3.35 -24.48
N GLY A 403 29.40 -4.35 -24.28
CA GLY A 403 29.77 -5.75 -24.33
C GLY A 403 29.85 -6.33 -25.73
N PHE A 404 29.97 -7.66 -25.78
CA PHE A 404 29.96 -8.45 -26.99
C PHE A 404 28.53 -8.71 -27.47
N SER A 405 28.33 -8.76 -28.78
CA SER A 405 27.10 -9.22 -29.41
C SER A 405 26.93 -10.73 -29.23
N ASP A 406 25.67 -11.17 -29.05
CA ASP A 406 25.32 -12.58 -28.86
C ASP A 406 25.84 -13.51 -29.97
N ARG A 407 26.10 -12.97 -31.18
CA ARG A 407 26.64 -13.73 -32.31
C ARG A 407 28.01 -14.35 -32.01
N LEU A 408 28.86 -13.65 -31.24
CA LEU A 408 30.23 -14.09 -30.88
C LEU A 408 30.23 -15.31 -29.95
N PHE A 409 29.09 -15.64 -29.33
CA PHE A 409 28.95 -16.80 -28.44
C PHE A 409 27.95 -17.84 -28.96
N SER A 410 27.29 -17.56 -30.09
CA SER A 410 26.23 -18.39 -30.68
C SER A 410 26.73 -19.71 -31.30
N SER A 411 28.01 -19.82 -31.65
CA SER A 411 28.63 -21.03 -32.23
C SER A 411 28.95 -22.12 -31.20
N THR A 412 28.80 -21.84 -29.90
CA THR A 412 29.12 -22.75 -28.77
C THR A 412 27.89 -23.30 -28.05
N LEU A 413 26.71 -23.27 -28.68
CA LEU A 413 25.44 -23.72 -28.08
C LEU A 413 25.33 -25.26 -27.92
N ILE A 414 26.15 -26.06 -28.61
CA ILE A 414 26.11 -27.53 -28.51
C ILE A 414 26.94 -28.04 -27.32
N ALA A 415 28.01 -27.36 -26.93
CA ALA A 415 28.85 -27.75 -25.78
C ALA A 415 28.24 -27.30 -24.44
N LEU A 416 27.53 -26.17 -24.43
CA LEU A 416 26.91 -25.61 -23.23
C LEU A 416 25.74 -26.44 -22.70
N ALA A 417 25.02 -27.16 -23.57
CA ALA A 417 23.91 -28.04 -23.18
C ALA A 417 24.36 -29.24 -22.31
N VAL A 418 25.63 -29.64 -22.40
CA VAL A 418 26.19 -30.74 -21.59
C VAL A 418 26.78 -30.21 -20.28
N THR A 419 27.32 -28.99 -20.25
CA THR A 419 27.88 -28.39 -19.02
C THR A 419 26.88 -27.62 -18.16
N SER A 420 25.74 -27.16 -18.70
CA SER A 420 24.69 -26.51 -17.91
C SER A 420 23.88 -27.49 -17.05
N ALA A 421 24.00 -28.80 -17.29
CA ALA A 421 23.56 -29.81 -16.33
C ALA A 421 24.43 -29.85 -15.04
N CYS A 422 25.60 -29.20 -15.03
CA CYS A 422 26.56 -29.22 -13.92
C CYS A 422 26.96 -27.84 -13.37
N ARG A 423 26.35 -26.72 -13.82
CA ARG A 423 26.55 -25.41 -13.19
C ARG A 423 25.24 -24.84 -12.66
N ALA A 424 25.09 -24.89 -11.35
CA ALA A 424 24.10 -24.15 -10.59
C ALA A 424 24.43 -22.65 -10.64
N GLU A 425 24.05 -21.95 -11.70
CA GLU A 425 23.71 -20.54 -11.59
C GLU A 425 22.27 -20.45 -11.07
N THR A 426 22.06 -19.62 -10.04
CA THR A 426 20.78 -19.42 -9.38
C THR A 426 19.78 -18.79 -10.35
N TYR A 427 18.94 -19.62 -10.98
CA TYR A 427 17.72 -19.16 -11.63
C TYR A 427 16.92 -18.34 -10.62
N PRO A 428 16.36 -17.16 -10.98
CA PRO A 428 15.43 -16.48 -10.10
C PRO A 428 14.28 -17.43 -9.83
N ALA A 429 13.99 -17.69 -8.55
CA ALA A 429 12.89 -18.55 -8.16
C ALA A 429 11.59 -18.08 -8.84
N PRO A 430 10.69 -19.00 -9.25
CA PRO A 430 9.40 -18.62 -9.81
C PRO A 430 8.68 -17.64 -8.88
N VAL A 431 7.93 -16.70 -9.45
CA VAL A 431 7.24 -15.61 -8.72
C VAL A 431 6.00 -16.12 -7.95
N GLY A 432 6.06 -17.31 -7.36
CA GLY A 432 5.00 -18.00 -6.64
C GLY A 432 4.31 -19.12 -7.44
N PRO A 433 3.62 -20.05 -6.75
CA PRO A 433 2.90 -21.14 -7.40
C PRO A 433 1.75 -20.63 -8.28
N SER A 434 1.30 -21.48 -9.21
CA SER A 434 0.16 -21.19 -10.09
C SER A 434 -1.15 -21.77 -9.57
N GLN A 435 -2.28 -21.22 -10.02
CA GLN A 435 -3.62 -21.70 -9.69
C GLN A 435 -4.13 -22.70 -10.74
N ALA A 436 -4.73 -23.80 -10.29
CA ALA A 436 -5.43 -24.80 -11.10
C ALA A 436 -6.80 -24.30 -11.59
N ASP A 437 -7.42 -25.02 -12.51
CA ASP A 437 -8.69 -24.63 -13.12
C ASP A 437 -9.87 -24.74 -12.14
N PHE A 438 -9.75 -25.67 -11.20
CA PHE A 438 -10.65 -25.82 -10.07
C PHE A 438 -10.39 -24.80 -8.94
N GLY A 439 -9.39 -23.94 -9.09
CA GLY A 439 -8.85 -23.14 -8.00
C GLY A 439 -7.86 -23.91 -7.13
N GLY A 440 -7.23 -23.18 -6.21
CA GLY A 440 -6.14 -23.68 -5.38
C GLY A 440 -4.84 -23.84 -6.17
N VAL A 441 -3.72 -23.97 -5.46
CA VAL A 441 -2.42 -24.18 -6.09
C VAL A 441 -2.37 -25.54 -6.80
N GLY A 442 -2.06 -25.51 -8.10
CA GLY A 442 -1.97 -26.69 -8.95
C GLY A 442 -1.52 -26.39 -10.38
N LEU A 443 -1.54 -27.43 -11.23
CA LEU A 443 -1.19 -27.32 -12.66
C LEU A 443 -2.39 -26.80 -13.46
N LEU A 444 -3.11 -27.65 -14.19
CA LEU A 444 -4.32 -27.29 -14.91
C LEU A 444 -5.51 -27.93 -14.18
N GLN A 445 -5.86 -29.17 -14.50
CA GLN A 445 -6.93 -29.90 -13.82
C GLN A 445 -6.47 -30.52 -12.48
N THR A 446 -5.15 -30.72 -12.32
CA THR A 446 -4.55 -31.47 -11.21
C THR A 446 -3.90 -30.58 -10.14
N PRO A 447 -3.95 -30.98 -8.87
CA PRO A 447 -3.29 -30.26 -7.78
C PRO A 447 -1.78 -30.53 -7.75
N THR A 448 -1.00 -29.64 -7.15
CA THR A 448 0.42 -29.87 -6.82
C THR A 448 0.62 -29.88 -5.30
N ALA A 449 1.80 -30.31 -4.85
CA ALA A 449 2.12 -30.28 -3.43
C ALA A 449 2.42 -28.86 -2.94
N ARG A 450 2.63 -27.90 -3.84
CA ARG A 450 3.02 -26.52 -3.53
C ARG A 450 1.96 -25.78 -2.71
N MET A 451 2.45 -24.86 -1.88
CA MET A 451 1.66 -23.92 -1.08
C MET A 451 2.07 -22.50 -1.46
N ALA A 452 1.11 -21.60 -1.46
CA ALA A 452 1.37 -20.17 -1.56
C ALA A 452 1.93 -19.63 -0.22
N PRO A 453 2.44 -18.39 -0.18
CA PRO A 453 2.74 -17.70 1.08
C PRO A 453 1.48 -17.51 1.95
N GLU A 454 1.63 -17.55 3.27
CA GLU A 454 0.52 -17.27 4.20
C GLU A 454 -0.11 -15.90 3.90
N GLY A 455 -1.44 -15.88 3.89
CA GLY A 455 -2.21 -14.67 3.56
C GLY A 455 -2.50 -14.50 2.06
N GLU A 456 -1.92 -15.31 1.17
CA GLU A 456 -2.22 -15.20 -0.26
C GLU A 456 -3.69 -15.54 -0.54
N PHE A 457 -4.37 -14.60 -1.20
CA PHE A 457 -5.76 -14.69 -1.62
C PHE A 457 -5.83 -14.57 -3.14
N ASN A 458 -6.50 -15.53 -3.78
CA ASN A 458 -6.65 -15.61 -5.23
C ASN A 458 -8.13 -15.67 -5.63
N LEU A 459 -8.52 -14.88 -6.62
CA LEU A 459 -9.80 -15.02 -7.33
C LEU A 459 -9.52 -15.52 -8.75
N ASN A 460 -10.08 -16.67 -9.09
CA ASN A 460 -9.89 -17.30 -10.39
C ASN A 460 -11.19 -17.33 -11.18
N TYR A 461 -11.06 -17.06 -12.47
CA TYR A 461 -12.07 -17.32 -13.48
C TYR A 461 -11.49 -18.25 -14.54
N ARG A 462 -12.23 -19.28 -14.93
CA ARG A 462 -11.89 -20.23 -15.99
C ARG A 462 -13.13 -20.51 -16.82
N ASP A 463 -12.99 -20.56 -18.15
CA ASP A 463 -14.08 -20.77 -19.09
C ASP A 463 -13.68 -21.77 -20.18
N ASN A 464 -14.56 -22.75 -20.41
CA ASN A 464 -14.55 -23.63 -21.58
C ASN A 464 -15.99 -23.86 -22.08
N ASP A 465 -16.17 -24.75 -23.06
CA ASP A 465 -17.47 -25.00 -23.68
C ASP A 465 -18.46 -25.76 -22.77
N GLN A 466 -18.01 -26.50 -21.75
CA GLN A 466 -18.88 -27.24 -20.82
C GLN A 466 -19.08 -26.54 -19.47
N TYR A 467 -18.04 -25.91 -18.94
CA TYR A 467 -17.95 -25.42 -17.57
C TYR A 467 -17.39 -24.00 -17.51
N ARG A 468 -17.88 -23.22 -16.55
CA ARG A 468 -17.18 -22.04 -16.02
C ARG A 468 -16.91 -22.25 -14.56
N PHE A 469 -15.66 -22.02 -14.16
CA PHE A 469 -15.25 -22.09 -12.77
C PHE A 469 -14.95 -20.69 -12.26
N TYR A 470 -15.59 -20.34 -11.15
CA TYR A 470 -15.25 -19.18 -10.34
C TYR A 470 -14.73 -19.74 -9.02
N SER A 471 -13.47 -19.47 -8.68
CA SER A 471 -12.92 -19.95 -7.41
C SER A 471 -12.21 -18.86 -6.64
N SER A 472 -12.23 -19.02 -5.33
CA SER A 472 -11.62 -18.13 -4.34
C SER A 472 -10.76 -18.99 -3.44
N SER A 473 -9.45 -18.80 -3.51
CA SER A 473 -8.46 -19.63 -2.80
C SER A 473 -7.71 -18.80 -1.79
N MET A 474 -7.55 -19.33 -0.59
CA MET A 474 -6.92 -18.66 0.54
C MET A 474 -5.88 -19.57 1.19
N GLN A 475 -4.64 -19.08 1.26
CA GLN A 475 -3.59 -19.71 2.05
C GLN A 475 -3.70 -19.25 3.51
N LEU A 476 -4.44 -20.02 4.31
CA LEU A 476 -4.76 -19.69 5.70
C LEU A 476 -3.55 -19.85 6.64
N PHE A 477 -2.73 -20.88 6.39
CA PHE A 477 -1.49 -21.16 7.10
C PHE A 477 -0.43 -21.63 6.09
N PRO A 478 0.88 -21.61 6.41
CA PRO A 478 1.93 -22.14 5.53
C PRO A 478 1.78 -23.62 5.14
N TRP A 479 0.88 -24.33 5.82
CA TRP A 479 0.57 -25.75 5.61
C TRP A 479 -0.89 -26.02 5.24
N MET A 480 -1.78 -25.01 5.15
CA MET A 480 -3.20 -25.20 4.85
C MET A 480 -3.73 -24.19 3.85
N GLU A 481 -4.29 -24.69 2.76
CA GLU A 481 -5.01 -23.92 1.74
C GLU A 481 -6.49 -24.34 1.72
N ALA A 482 -7.38 -23.37 1.61
CA ALA A 482 -8.81 -23.60 1.42
C ALA A 482 -9.27 -22.92 0.14
N THR A 483 -10.11 -23.59 -0.65
CA THR A 483 -10.66 -23.07 -1.90
C THR A 483 -12.18 -23.22 -1.90
N LEU A 484 -12.86 -22.12 -2.21
CA LEU A 484 -14.29 -22.11 -2.50
C LEU A 484 -14.46 -22.04 -4.00
N ARG A 485 -15.24 -22.94 -4.56
CA ARG A 485 -15.50 -22.97 -6.00
C ARG A 485 -16.99 -22.95 -6.28
N TYR A 486 -17.34 -22.17 -7.29
CA TYR A 486 -18.64 -22.13 -7.90
C TYR A 486 -18.53 -22.55 -9.36
N THR A 487 -19.24 -23.61 -9.72
CA THR A 487 -19.18 -24.21 -11.05
C THR A 487 -20.49 -23.95 -11.78
N ASP A 488 -20.40 -23.39 -12.99
CA ASP A 488 -21.51 -23.23 -13.91
C ASP A 488 -21.44 -24.27 -15.02
N VAL A 489 -22.45 -25.14 -15.07
CA VAL A 489 -22.55 -26.23 -16.03
C VAL A 489 -23.41 -25.78 -17.22
N ARG A 490 -22.74 -25.42 -18.31
CA ARG A 490 -23.35 -24.73 -19.47
C ARG A 490 -24.33 -25.61 -20.25
N THR A 491 -24.22 -26.93 -20.11
CA THR A 491 -25.01 -27.91 -20.87
C THR A 491 -26.30 -28.35 -20.17
N ARG A 492 -26.57 -27.85 -18.95
CA ARG A 492 -27.73 -28.25 -18.13
C ARG A 492 -28.49 -27.02 -17.66
N HIS A 493 -29.82 -27.10 -17.63
CA HIS A 493 -30.67 -26.12 -16.94
C HIS A 493 -30.61 -26.30 -15.42
N TYR A 494 -30.89 -25.23 -14.68
CA TYR A 494 -30.87 -25.22 -13.22
C TYR A 494 -31.75 -26.29 -12.56
N SER A 495 -32.95 -26.52 -13.10
CA SER A 495 -33.90 -27.56 -12.70
C SER A 495 -34.48 -28.26 -13.94
N SER A 496 -35.01 -29.46 -13.74
CA SER A 496 -35.79 -30.17 -14.78
C SER A 496 -37.08 -29.43 -15.16
N VAL A 497 -37.54 -28.51 -14.32
CA VAL A 497 -38.72 -27.66 -14.58
C VAL A 497 -38.29 -26.42 -15.36
N LYS A 498 -38.63 -26.39 -16.66
CA LYS A 498 -38.27 -25.28 -17.56
C LYS A 498 -38.84 -23.92 -17.12
N ALA A 499 -40.05 -23.90 -16.55
CA ALA A 499 -40.68 -22.68 -16.05
C ALA A 499 -39.99 -22.09 -14.80
N PHE A 500 -39.33 -22.93 -14.00
CA PHE A 500 -38.55 -22.51 -12.83
C PHE A 500 -37.14 -22.06 -13.23
N SER A 501 -36.54 -22.73 -14.22
CA SER A 501 -35.15 -22.48 -14.62
C SER A 501 -34.98 -21.30 -15.56
N GLY A 502 -35.96 -21.02 -16.43
CA GLY A 502 -35.77 -20.05 -17.52
C GLY A 502 -34.51 -20.35 -18.33
N ASP A 503 -33.67 -19.33 -18.54
CA ASP A 503 -32.37 -19.43 -19.21
C ASP A 503 -31.20 -19.73 -18.26
N GLN A 504 -31.47 -20.02 -16.97
CA GLN A 504 -30.43 -20.26 -15.99
C GLN A 504 -29.83 -21.66 -16.14
N THR A 505 -28.52 -21.72 -16.35
CA THR A 505 -27.73 -22.96 -16.36
C THR A 505 -27.49 -23.49 -14.95
N TYR A 506 -27.25 -24.80 -14.81
CA TYR A 506 -27.04 -25.46 -13.52
C TYR A 506 -25.79 -24.94 -12.81
N LYS A 507 -25.88 -24.86 -11.48
CA LYS A 507 -24.86 -24.26 -10.64
C LYS A 507 -24.55 -25.15 -9.45
N ASP A 508 -23.26 -25.37 -9.25
CA ASP A 508 -22.74 -26.18 -8.16
C ASP A 508 -21.78 -25.38 -7.27
N LYS A 509 -21.70 -25.77 -6.00
CA LYS A 509 -20.86 -25.14 -4.96
C LYS A 509 -20.00 -26.22 -4.33
N ALA A 510 -18.68 -26.02 -4.36
CA ALA A 510 -17.69 -26.93 -3.79
C ALA A 510 -16.76 -26.20 -2.82
N PHE A 511 -16.27 -26.93 -1.83
CA PHE A 511 -15.26 -26.48 -0.89
C PHE A 511 -14.10 -27.47 -0.87
N ASP A 512 -12.90 -27.01 -1.15
CA ASP A 512 -11.71 -27.84 -1.26
C ASP A 512 -10.73 -27.45 -0.15
N VAL A 513 -10.02 -28.43 0.42
CA VAL A 513 -9.00 -28.20 1.44
C VAL A 513 -7.74 -28.99 1.09
N LYS A 514 -6.57 -28.36 1.23
CA LYS A 514 -5.27 -28.96 0.99
C LYS A 514 -4.36 -28.73 2.19
N PHE A 515 -3.71 -29.80 2.64
CA PHE A 515 -2.78 -29.82 3.76
C PHE A 515 -1.39 -30.23 3.28
N ARG A 516 -0.38 -29.46 3.63
CA ARG A 516 1.02 -29.83 3.45
C ARG A 516 1.43 -30.72 4.60
N LEU A 517 1.85 -31.94 4.28
CA LEU A 517 2.28 -32.92 5.26
C LEU A 517 3.73 -32.68 5.69
N TRP A 518 4.59 -32.32 4.74
CA TRP A 518 5.96 -31.88 5.01
C TRP A 518 6.52 -31.01 3.89
N GLU A 519 7.49 -30.18 4.24
CA GLU A 519 8.20 -29.25 3.34
C GLU A 519 9.24 -29.96 2.47
N GLU A 520 9.54 -29.38 1.29
CA GLU A 520 10.63 -29.86 0.45
C GLU A 520 11.96 -29.68 1.17
N GLY A 521 12.74 -30.77 1.26
CA GLY A 521 14.13 -30.73 1.70
C GLY A 521 15.08 -30.96 0.52
N TYR A 522 16.37 -31.11 0.81
CA TYR A 522 17.35 -31.46 -0.22
C TYR A 522 17.01 -32.81 -0.89
N TRP A 523 16.70 -33.84 -0.09
CA TRP A 523 16.43 -35.20 -0.55
C TRP A 523 14.95 -35.54 -0.73
N LEU A 524 14.06 -34.94 0.08
CA LEU A 524 12.64 -35.28 0.09
C LEU A 524 11.82 -34.23 -0.68
N PRO A 525 10.84 -34.65 -1.49
CA PRO A 525 9.89 -33.73 -2.11
C PRO A 525 8.93 -33.16 -1.05
N GLN A 526 8.36 -32.00 -1.34
CA GLN A 526 7.20 -31.51 -0.59
C GLN A 526 6.02 -32.43 -0.86
N VAL A 527 5.25 -32.79 0.17
CA VAL A 527 4.06 -33.63 0.01
C VAL A 527 2.85 -32.97 0.63
N SER A 528 1.75 -33.01 -0.11
CA SER A 528 0.46 -32.52 0.33
C SER A 528 -0.64 -33.54 0.06
N ALA A 529 -1.66 -33.52 0.91
CA ALA A 529 -2.89 -34.26 0.71
C ALA A 529 -4.05 -33.28 0.66
N GLY A 530 -5.07 -33.57 -0.13
CA GLY A 530 -6.23 -32.70 -0.22
C GLY A 530 -7.50 -33.44 -0.57
N ILE A 531 -8.60 -32.72 -0.34
CA ILE A 531 -9.97 -33.16 -0.54
C ILE A 531 -10.65 -32.09 -1.38
N ARG A 532 -11.29 -32.50 -2.47
CA ARG A 532 -12.14 -31.65 -3.31
C ARG A 532 -13.61 -31.92 -3.00
N ASP A 533 -14.43 -30.88 -3.08
CA ASP A 533 -15.88 -30.94 -2.88
C ASP A 533 -16.31 -31.46 -1.48
N LEU A 534 -15.61 -31.04 -0.44
CA LEU A 534 -15.90 -31.34 0.96
C LEU A 534 -17.22 -30.67 1.39
N GLY A 535 -18.31 -31.41 1.30
CA GLY A 535 -19.65 -30.98 1.73
C GLY A 535 -20.41 -30.13 0.72
N GLY A 536 -20.12 -30.28 -0.58
CA GLY A 536 -20.96 -29.78 -1.68
C GLY A 536 -21.99 -30.81 -2.17
N THR A 537 -22.21 -30.88 -3.49
CA THR A 537 -23.18 -31.80 -4.09
C THR A 537 -22.60 -33.17 -4.45
N GLY A 538 -21.26 -33.31 -4.38
CA GLY A 538 -20.54 -34.54 -4.68
C GLY A 538 -20.24 -34.74 -6.18
N LEU A 539 -20.48 -33.71 -7.01
CA LEU A 539 -20.25 -33.78 -8.45
C LEU A 539 -18.76 -33.87 -8.82
N PHE A 540 -17.90 -33.25 -8.02
CA PHE A 540 -16.45 -33.19 -8.26
C PHE A 540 -15.65 -33.77 -7.09
N ASP A 541 -16.26 -34.64 -6.30
CA ASP A 541 -15.69 -35.25 -5.10
C ASP A 541 -14.44 -36.08 -5.44
N GLY A 542 -13.35 -35.83 -4.73
CA GLY A 542 -12.10 -36.54 -4.93
C GLY A 542 -11.04 -36.22 -3.88
N GLU A 543 -10.26 -37.24 -3.54
CA GLU A 543 -9.12 -37.13 -2.64
C GLU A 543 -7.81 -37.31 -3.39
N TYR A 544 -6.73 -36.72 -2.90
CA TYR A 544 -5.42 -36.90 -3.51
C TYR A 544 -4.27 -36.79 -2.51
N VAL A 545 -3.16 -37.42 -2.87
CA VAL A 545 -1.84 -37.19 -2.29
C VAL A 545 -0.88 -36.87 -3.43
N VAL A 546 -0.10 -35.81 -3.29
CA VAL A 546 0.80 -35.33 -4.34
C VAL A 546 2.14 -34.92 -3.75
N ALA A 547 3.20 -35.25 -4.48
CA ALA A 547 4.57 -34.85 -4.18
C ALA A 547 5.08 -33.88 -5.26
N SER A 548 5.76 -32.80 -4.84
CA SER A 548 6.40 -31.85 -5.75
C SER A 548 7.87 -31.63 -5.40
N LYS A 549 8.72 -31.53 -6.43
CA LYS A 549 10.17 -31.34 -6.31
C LYS A 549 10.64 -30.32 -7.34
N ALA A 550 11.33 -29.28 -6.87
CA ALA A 550 11.90 -28.27 -7.74
C ALA A 550 13.32 -28.68 -8.13
N TRP A 551 13.64 -28.53 -9.41
CA TRP A 551 14.98 -28.73 -9.94
C TRP A 551 15.29 -27.66 -10.99
N GLY A 552 16.01 -26.62 -10.55
CA GLY A 552 16.28 -25.44 -11.38
C GLY A 552 14.98 -24.71 -11.75
N PRO A 553 14.72 -24.43 -13.04
CA PRO A 553 13.51 -23.76 -13.50
C PRO A 553 12.29 -24.70 -13.64
N PHE A 554 12.44 -25.99 -13.34
CA PHE A 554 11.38 -26.99 -13.43
C PHE A 554 10.83 -27.35 -12.06
N ASP A 555 9.51 -27.47 -11.97
CA ASP A 555 8.82 -28.01 -10.81
C ASP A 555 8.03 -29.25 -11.21
N PHE A 556 8.48 -30.40 -10.73
CA PHE A 556 7.89 -31.70 -11.05
C PHE A 556 6.85 -32.04 -10.00
N SER A 557 5.68 -32.52 -10.43
CA SER A 557 4.62 -32.99 -9.53
C SER A 557 4.16 -34.38 -9.94
N LEU A 558 4.02 -35.28 -8.97
CA LEU A 558 3.47 -36.62 -9.16
C LEU A 558 2.53 -36.94 -8.01
N GLY A 559 1.31 -37.33 -8.33
CA GLY A 559 0.28 -37.60 -7.36
C GLY A 559 -0.59 -38.80 -7.71
N MET A 560 -1.38 -39.18 -6.73
CA MET A 560 -2.36 -40.24 -6.80
C MET A 560 -3.71 -39.67 -6.36
N GLY A 561 -4.75 -39.94 -7.13
CA GLY A 561 -6.10 -39.43 -6.90
C GLY A 561 -7.15 -40.53 -6.85
N TRP A 562 -8.20 -40.28 -6.07
CA TRP A 562 -9.41 -41.08 -5.93
C TRP A 562 -10.63 -40.24 -6.31
N GLY A 563 -11.77 -40.88 -6.53
CA GLY A 563 -13.00 -40.19 -6.95
C GLY A 563 -12.83 -39.55 -8.34
N TYR A 564 -13.21 -38.28 -8.47
CA TYR A 564 -13.16 -37.53 -9.73
C TYR A 564 -11.76 -37.50 -10.39
N LEU A 565 -10.70 -37.39 -9.58
CA LEU A 565 -9.30 -37.41 -10.07
C LEU A 565 -8.83 -38.81 -10.48
N GLY A 566 -9.52 -39.86 -10.05
CA GLY A 566 -9.11 -41.27 -10.15
C GLY A 566 -9.87 -42.11 -11.18
N THR A 567 -10.81 -41.53 -11.92
CA THR A 567 -11.79 -42.26 -12.75
C THR A 567 -11.19 -43.13 -13.84
N SER A 568 -9.98 -42.82 -14.33
CA SER A 568 -9.29 -43.68 -15.31
C SER A 568 -8.85 -45.04 -14.74
N GLY A 569 -8.69 -45.16 -13.41
CA GLY A 569 -8.37 -46.44 -12.77
C GLY A 569 -7.03 -47.05 -13.20
N ASN A 570 -6.04 -46.23 -13.61
CA ASN A 570 -4.79 -46.74 -14.21
C ASN A 570 -3.87 -47.50 -13.23
N ILE A 571 -4.16 -47.44 -11.94
CA ILE A 571 -3.47 -48.19 -10.89
C ILE A 571 -4.48 -48.84 -9.93
N LYS A 572 -4.14 -50.02 -9.40
CA LYS A 572 -4.94 -50.65 -8.35
C LYS A 572 -4.84 -49.82 -7.07
N ASN A 573 -5.98 -49.54 -6.43
CA ASN A 573 -6.00 -48.83 -5.14
C ASN A 573 -5.13 -49.60 -4.12
N PRO A 574 -4.03 -49.03 -3.60
CA PRO A 574 -3.14 -49.74 -2.69
C PRO A 574 -3.84 -50.14 -1.38
N LEU A 575 -4.88 -49.41 -0.97
CA LEU A 575 -5.65 -49.70 0.24
C LEU A 575 -6.55 -50.93 0.11
N CYS A 576 -6.79 -51.40 -1.12
CA CYS A 576 -7.46 -52.69 -1.37
C CYS A 576 -6.71 -53.86 -0.75
N GLU A 577 -5.38 -53.80 -0.69
CA GLU A 577 -4.59 -54.89 -0.10
C GLU A 577 -4.74 -54.96 1.42
N TYR A 578 -5.08 -53.82 2.05
CA TYR A 578 -5.36 -53.76 3.47
C TYR A 578 -6.79 -54.19 3.80
N SER A 579 -7.78 -53.80 2.98
CA SER A 579 -9.17 -54.23 3.14
C SER A 579 -9.99 -54.02 1.87
N ASP A 580 -10.79 -55.03 1.50
CA ASP A 580 -11.67 -55.00 0.32
C ASP A 580 -12.67 -53.84 0.31
N LYS A 581 -12.99 -53.27 1.48
CA LYS A 581 -13.88 -52.10 1.56
C LYS A 581 -13.36 -50.93 0.72
N TYR A 582 -12.04 -50.70 0.67
CA TYR A 582 -11.44 -49.60 -0.09
C TYR A 582 -11.53 -49.78 -1.61
N CYS A 583 -11.89 -50.97 -2.11
CA CYS A 583 -11.98 -51.22 -3.55
C CYS A 583 -13.25 -50.67 -4.19
N HIS A 584 -14.28 -50.41 -3.38
CA HIS A 584 -15.59 -49.98 -3.87
C HIS A 584 -15.99 -48.67 -3.20
N ARG A 585 -16.18 -47.62 -4.00
CA ARG A 585 -16.78 -46.37 -3.54
C ARG A 585 -18.29 -46.49 -3.70
N ASP A 586 -19.02 -46.33 -2.60
CA ASP A 586 -20.47 -46.20 -2.65
C ASP A 586 -20.81 -44.79 -3.17
N ASN A 587 -21.20 -44.73 -4.43
CA ASN A 587 -21.61 -43.50 -5.11
C ASN A 587 -23.13 -43.25 -4.99
N SER A 588 -23.84 -43.93 -4.08
CA SER A 588 -25.22 -43.58 -3.79
C SER A 588 -25.28 -42.11 -3.34
N TYR A 589 -26.08 -41.32 -4.05
CA TYR A 589 -26.21 -39.88 -3.83
C TYR A 589 -26.75 -39.64 -2.41
N GLN A 590 -25.86 -39.39 -1.46
CA GLN A 590 -26.26 -38.89 -0.15
C GLN A 590 -26.68 -37.43 -0.30
N MET A 591 -27.65 -36.98 0.50
CA MET A 591 -28.24 -35.63 0.39
C MET A 591 -27.15 -34.55 0.22
N ALA A 592 -27.36 -33.66 -0.77
CA ALA A 592 -26.48 -32.54 -1.06
C ALA A 592 -26.20 -31.73 0.23
N GLY A 593 -24.92 -31.42 0.48
CA GLY A 593 -24.49 -30.63 1.63
C GLY A 593 -24.09 -31.40 2.90
N SER A 594 -24.13 -32.75 2.87
CA SER A 594 -23.63 -33.63 3.95
C SER A 594 -22.12 -33.93 3.82
N PHE A 595 -21.42 -34.23 4.93
CA PHE A 595 -20.02 -34.68 4.89
C PHE A 595 -19.96 -36.21 4.85
N ASN A 596 -19.41 -36.80 3.78
CA ASN A 596 -19.21 -38.25 3.67
C ASN A 596 -17.72 -38.63 3.82
N PHE A 597 -17.25 -38.72 5.06
CA PHE A 597 -15.88 -39.18 5.34
C PHE A 597 -15.70 -40.70 5.13
N SER A 598 -16.79 -41.48 5.09
CA SER A 598 -16.71 -42.93 4.94
C SER A 598 -16.33 -43.41 3.54
N GLY A 599 -16.58 -42.60 2.50
CA GLY A 599 -16.23 -42.91 1.12
C GLY A 599 -14.81 -42.54 0.71
N MET A 600 -14.05 -41.85 1.56
CA MET A 600 -12.76 -41.28 1.20
C MET A 600 -11.70 -42.33 0.90
N PHE A 601 -10.89 -42.12 -0.15
CA PHE A 601 -9.85 -43.05 -0.61
C PHE A 601 -10.37 -44.44 -1.04
N HIS A 602 -11.66 -44.53 -1.38
CA HIS A 602 -12.28 -45.74 -1.92
C HIS A 602 -12.46 -45.66 -3.44
N GLY A 603 -12.52 -46.83 -4.09
CA GLY A 603 -12.85 -46.96 -5.51
C GLY A 603 -11.66 -46.83 -6.46
N PRO A 604 -11.92 -46.53 -7.74
CA PRO A 604 -10.88 -46.37 -8.77
C PRO A 604 -9.84 -45.31 -8.38
N THR A 605 -8.57 -45.63 -8.64
CA THR A 605 -7.42 -44.79 -8.32
C THR A 605 -6.61 -44.54 -9.58
N SER A 606 -6.10 -43.32 -9.74
CA SER A 606 -5.24 -42.99 -10.86
C SER A 606 -4.02 -42.17 -10.45
N LEU A 607 -2.91 -42.39 -11.14
CA LEU A 607 -1.76 -41.51 -11.11
C LEU A 607 -2.02 -40.30 -12.01
N PHE A 608 -1.64 -39.12 -11.50
CA PHE A 608 -1.61 -37.87 -12.24
C PHE A 608 -0.30 -37.15 -11.95
N GLY A 609 0.09 -36.19 -12.79
CA GLY A 609 1.30 -35.43 -12.55
C GLY A 609 1.64 -34.50 -13.68
N GLY A 610 2.77 -33.83 -13.59
CA GLY A 610 3.19 -32.92 -14.63
C GLY A 610 4.40 -32.09 -14.23
N VAL A 611 4.73 -31.16 -15.12
CA VAL A 611 5.89 -30.28 -14.99
C VAL A 611 5.44 -28.85 -15.26
N GLU A 612 5.76 -27.96 -14.33
CA GLU A 612 5.75 -26.52 -14.58
C GLU A 612 7.18 -26.08 -14.91
N TYR A 613 7.34 -25.30 -15.97
CA TYR A 613 8.60 -24.74 -16.40
C TYR A 613 8.53 -23.21 -16.35
N GLN A 614 9.35 -22.62 -15.48
CA GLN A 614 9.58 -21.19 -15.45
C GLN A 614 10.54 -20.81 -16.59
N THR A 615 10.00 -20.12 -17.59
CA THR A 615 10.83 -19.69 -18.72
C THR A 615 11.80 -18.58 -18.28
N PRO A 616 12.91 -18.35 -19.00
CA PRO A 616 13.79 -17.21 -18.75
C PRO A 616 13.08 -15.85 -18.84
N TRP A 617 11.97 -15.78 -19.59
CA TRP A 617 11.07 -14.64 -19.58
C TRP A 617 10.15 -14.75 -18.36
N GLN A 618 10.53 -14.08 -17.26
CA GLN A 618 9.85 -14.14 -15.95
C GLN A 618 8.31 -14.13 -16.00
N PRO A 619 7.66 -13.30 -16.85
CA PRO A 619 6.21 -13.29 -16.95
C PRO A 619 5.57 -14.58 -17.48
N LEU A 620 6.28 -15.42 -18.22
CA LEU A 620 5.74 -16.59 -18.89
C LEU A 620 6.16 -17.90 -18.22
N ARG A 621 5.17 -18.75 -17.92
CA ARG A 621 5.33 -20.13 -17.47
C ARG A 621 4.62 -21.09 -18.40
N LEU A 622 5.21 -22.26 -18.60
CA LEU A 622 4.65 -23.33 -19.42
C LEU A 622 4.36 -24.55 -18.55
N LYS A 623 3.29 -25.27 -18.88
CA LYS A 623 2.82 -26.43 -18.13
C LYS A 623 2.55 -27.59 -19.06
N VAL A 624 2.93 -28.77 -18.60
CA VAL A 624 2.49 -30.04 -19.16
C VAL A 624 1.93 -30.88 -18.02
N GLU A 625 0.72 -31.39 -18.20
CA GLU A 625 0.00 -32.18 -17.20
C GLU A 625 -0.48 -33.48 -17.81
N TYR A 626 -0.35 -34.58 -17.06
CA TYR A 626 -0.99 -35.85 -17.30
C TYR A 626 -2.13 -36.02 -16.28
N GLU A 627 -3.34 -36.14 -16.79
CA GLU A 627 -4.56 -36.15 -16.00
C GLU A 627 -5.07 -37.58 -15.72
N GLY A 628 -5.46 -37.85 -14.48
CA GLY A 628 -6.01 -39.13 -14.05
C GLY A 628 -7.52 -39.32 -14.31
N ASN A 629 -8.22 -38.28 -14.76
CA ASN A 629 -9.65 -38.33 -15.10
C ASN A 629 -9.85 -38.72 -16.57
N ASN A 630 -10.78 -39.64 -16.83
CA ASN A 630 -11.18 -40.05 -18.17
C ASN A 630 -12.56 -39.51 -18.62
N TYR A 631 -13.19 -38.67 -17.78
CA TYR A 631 -14.46 -38.00 -18.07
C TYR A 631 -15.63 -38.97 -18.39
N SER A 632 -15.54 -40.23 -17.96
CA SER A 632 -16.54 -41.25 -18.29
C SER A 632 -17.90 -41.03 -17.60
N HIS A 633 -17.91 -40.29 -16.49
CA HIS A 633 -19.08 -40.00 -15.66
C HIS A 633 -19.17 -38.49 -15.37
N GLU A 634 -19.47 -37.71 -16.40
CA GLU A 634 -19.52 -36.23 -16.33
C GLU A 634 -20.96 -35.70 -16.25
N PHE A 635 -21.19 -34.75 -15.34
CA PHE A 635 -22.51 -34.15 -15.15
C PHE A 635 -22.93 -33.28 -16.35
N ALA A 636 -21.95 -32.62 -16.99
CA ALA A 636 -22.16 -31.88 -18.23
C ALA A 636 -22.56 -32.76 -19.43
N GLY A 637 -22.59 -34.09 -19.29
CA GLY A 637 -22.91 -35.04 -20.36
C GLY A 637 -21.67 -35.77 -20.86
N LYS A 638 -21.77 -36.40 -22.03
CA LYS A 638 -20.66 -37.18 -22.60
C LYS A 638 -19.57 -36.25 -23.12
N ILE A 639 -18.40 -36.26 -22.48
CA ILE A 639 -17.20 -35.53 -22.90
C ILE A 639 -16.26 -36.51 -23.62
N ASP A 640 -15.80 -36.15 -24.81
CA ASP A 640 -14.81 -36.93 -25.57
C ASP A 640 -13.39 -36.51 -25.15
N GLN A 641 -12.56 -37.45 -24.70
CA GLN A 641 -11.15 -37.21 -24.37
C GLN A 641 -10.27 -37.91 -25.41
N ARG A 642 -9.52 -37.12 -26.19
CA ARG A 642 -8.56 -37.63 -27.20
C ARG A 642 -7.16 -37.85 -26.65
N SER A 643 -6.81 -37.14 -25.58
CA SER A 643 -5.52 -37.20 -24.91
C SER A 643 -5.69 -37.01 -23.41
N SER A 644 -4.95 -37.78 -22.61
CA SER A 644 -4.82 -37.56 -21.16
C SER A 644 -3.72 -36.54 -20.81
N VAL A 645 -3.03 -36.00 -21.83
CA VAL A 645 -2.01 -34.96 -21.66
C VAL A 645 -2.61 -33.60 -22.02
N ASN A 646 -2.51 -32.67 -21.07
CA ASN A 646 -2.92 -31.27 -21.16
C ASN A 646 -1.67 -30.38 -21.23
N VAL A 647 -1.76 -29.29 -22.00
CA VAL A 647 -0.67 -28.29 -22.10
C VAL A 647 -1.23 -26.90 -21.85
N GLY A 648 -0.45 -26.04 -21.20
CA GLY A 648 -0.90 -24.69 -20.88
C GLY A 648 0.22 -23.68 -20.72
N ALA A 649 -0.16 -22.41 -20.79
CA ALA A 649 0.71 -21.27 -20.59
C ALA A 649 0.05 -20.29 -19.62
N ILE A 650 0.87 -19.70 -18.75
CA ILE A 650 0.46 -18.64 -17.83
C ILE A 650 1.32 -17.43 -18.08
N TYR A 651 0.68 -16.29 -18.24
CA TYR A 651 1.32 -15.00 -18.43
C TYR A 651 0.97 -14.05 -17.29
N ARG A 652 1.97 -13.65 -16.49
CA ARG A 652 1.89 -12.64 -15.43
C ARG A 652 1.80 -11.26 -16.08
N VAL A 653 0.60 -10.69 -16.13
CA VAL A 653 0.39 -9.35 -16.70
C VAL A 653 0.93 -8.28 -15.76
N THR A 654 0.69 -8.46 -14.46
CA THR A 654 1.16 -7.62 -13.36
C THR A 654 1.38 -8.49 -12.13
N ASP A 655 1.96 -7.94 -11.06
CA ASP A 655 2.12 -8.68 -9.80
C ASP A 655 0.80 -9.12 -9.16
N TRP A 656 -0.33 -8.54 -9.56
CA TRP A 656 -1.67 -8.86 -9.03
C TRP A 656 -2.56 -9.63 -10.03
N ALA A 657 -2.10 -9.90 -11.26
CA ALA A 657 -2.92 -10.56 -12.29
C ALA A 657 -2.14 -11.52 -13.22
N ASP A 658 -2.70 -12.72 -13.39
CA ASP A 658 -2.27 -13.72 -14.38
C ASP A 658 -3.38 -13.94 -15.43
N VAL A 659 -2.96 -14.21 -16.66
CA VAL A 659 -3.80 -14.74 -17.75
C VAL A 659 -3.35 -16.16 -18.08
N ASN A 660 -4.31 -17.06 -18.25
CA ASN A 660 -4.10 -18.49 -18.43
C ASN A 660 -4.69 -18.92 -19.78
N MET A 661 -3.98 -19.74 -20.52
CA MET A 661 -4.50 -20.40 -21.71
C MET A 661 -4.02 -21.85 -21.74
N SER A 662 -4.95 -22.80 -21.91
CA SER A 662 -4.65 -24.23 -21.95
C SER A 662 -5.39 -24.94 -23.08
N TYR A 663 -4.78 -26.03 -23.53
CA TYR A 663 -5.35 -27.00 -24.44
C TYR A 663 -5.41 -28.35 -23.71
N GLU A 664 -6.63 -28.76 -23.39
CA GLU A 664 -6.95 -29.89 -22.53
C GLU A 664 -7.68 -30.98 -23.30
N ARG A 665 -7.60 -32.22 -22.82
CA ARG A 665 -8.28 -33.40 -23.36
C ARG A 665 -7.95 -33.72 -24.84
N GLY A 666 -7.01 -32.99 -25.44
CA GLY A 666 -6.66 -33.08 -26.86
C GLY A 666 -7.72 -32.50 -27.81
N ASN A 667 -8.68 -31.72 -27.31
CA ASN A 667 -9.76 -31.13 -28.12
C ASN A 667 -10.41 -29.87 -27.52
N THR A 668 -10.13 -29.50 -26.26
CA THR A 668 -10.78 -28.36 -25.60
C THR A 668 -9.79 -27.24 -25.33
N PHE A 669 -10.14 -26.02 -25.68
CA PHE A 669 -9.41 -24.82 -25.24
C PHE A 669 -10.05 -24.27 -23.97
N MET A 670 -9.21 -23.84 -23.03
CA MET A 670 -9.64 -23.14 -21.83
C MET A 670 -8.88 -21.82 -21.69
N PHE A 671 -9.62 -20.80 -21.29
CA PHE A 671 -9.10 -19.47 -20.98
C PHE A 671 -9.34 -19.16 -19.51
N GLY A 672 -8.40 -18.44 -18.89
CA GLY A 672 -8.51 -18.06 -17.49
C GLY A 672 -7.89 -16.71 -17.15
N VAL A 673 -8.37 -16.15 -16.04
CA VAL A 673 -7.76 -15.01 -15.37
C VAL A 673 -7.66 -15.33 -13.88
N THR A 674 -6.55 -14.96 -13.26
CA THR A 674 -6.34 -15.08 -11.82
C THR A 674 -5.93 -13.73 -11.26
N LEU A 675 -6.71 -13.19 -10.33
CA LEU A 675 -6.37 -12.01 -9.53
C LEU A 675 -5.76 -12.46 -8.20
N ARG A 676 -4.70 -11.82 -7.75
CA ARG A 676 -4.00 -12.17 -6.51
C ARG A 676 -3.73 -10.96 -5.63
N THR A 677 -3.71 -11.20 -4.33
CA THR A 677 -3.25 -10.27 -3.29
C THR A 677 -2.76 -11.06 -2.08
N ASN A 678 -2.09 -10.41 -1.14
CA ASN A 678 -1.69 -11.03 0.12
C ASN A 678 -2.22 -10.21 1.30
N PHE A 679 -3.08 -10.83 2.13
CA PHE A 679 -3.70 -10.19 3.28
C PHE A 679 -2.74 -9.85 4.42
N ASN A 680 -1.49 -10.35 4.43
CA ASN A 680 -0.47 -9.89 5.36
C ASN A 680 0.26 -8.64 4.85
N ASP A 681 0.39 -8.49 3.53
CA ASP A 681 1.15 -7.40 2.91
C ASP A 681 0.33 -6.14 2.65
N LEU A 682 -1.01 -6.24 2.72
CA LEU A 682 -1.90 -5.09 2.57
C LEU A 682 -1.69 -4.06 3.69
N LYS A 683 -1.15 -2.90 3.32
CA LYS A 683 -0.91 -1.78 4.24
C LYS A 683 -1.80 -0.61 3.88
N SER A 684 -2.22 0.11 4.91
CA SER A 684 -2.97 1.35 4.77
C SER A 684 -2.08 2.48 4.24
N GLY A 685 -2.54 3.15 3.19
CA GLY A 685 -1.88 4.33 2.60
C GLY A 685 -2.49 5.67 3.03
N TYR A 686 -3.17 5.72 4.18
CA TYR A 686 -3.85 6.94 4.62
C TYR A 686 -2.88 8.05 4.99
N SER A 687 -3.32 9.29 4.81
CA SER A 687 -2.68 10.49 5.35
C SER A 687 -3.22 10.75 6.75
N ASP A 688 -2.36 10.99 7.73
CA ASP A 688 -2.75 11.27 9.10
C ASP A 688 -1.96 12.45 9.67
N ALA A 689 -2.51 13.09 10.69
CA ALA A 689 -1.83 14.13 11.44
C ALA A 689 -0.51 13.60 11.99
N ARG A 690 0.56 14.41 11.88
CA ARG A 690 1.87 14.09 12.44
C ARG A 690 1.73 13.76 13.93
N ARG A 691 2.50 12.79 14.39
CA ARG A 691 2.60 12.48 15.81
C ARG A 691 3.11 13.74 16.55
N PRO A 692 2.54 14.08 17.72
CA PRO A 692 3.03 15.21 18.51
C PRO A 692 4.51 15.03 18.85
N GLU A 693 5.29 16.08 18.62
CA GLU A 693 6.69 16.10 19.04
C GLU A 693 6.78 16.19 20.55
N TYR A 694 7.80 15.56 21.13
CA TYR A 694 8.05 15.68 22.56
C TYR A 694 8.78 16.99 22.83
N GLN A 695 8.06 17.96 23.41
CA GLN A 695 8.54 19.28 23.76
C GLN A 695 7.95 19.62 25.15
N PRO A 696 8.64 19.20 26.24
CA PRO A 696 8.10 19.35 27.59
C PRO A 696 8.11 20.81 28.06
N HIS A 697 6.96 21.27 28.51
CA HIS A 697 6.69 22.52 29.20
C HIS A 697 6.17 22.17 30.61
N PRO A 698 7.05 22.11 31.62
CA PRO A 698 6.65 21.75 32.98
C PRO A 698 5.58 22.69 33.52
N GLN A 699 4.63 22.13 34.25
CA GLN A 699 3.54 22.86 34.89
C GLN A 699 3.57 22.62 36.39
N ASP A 700 3.15 23.62 37.17
CA ASP A 700 2.93 23.47 38.61
C ASP A 700 1.97 22.30 38.92
N GLU A 701 1.95 21.84 40.19
CA GLU A 701 1.10 20.72 40.67
C GLU A 701 -0.41 20.88 40.37
N ILE A 702 -0.86 22.10 40.02
CA ILE A 702 -2.24 22.41 39.67
C ILE A 702 -2.43 22.37 38.17
N LEU A 703 -3.39 21.56 37.69
CA LEU A 703 -3.87 21.51 36.31
C LEU A 703 -4.36 22.89 35.84
N GLN A 704 -3.64 23.50 34.90
CA GLN A 704 -4.05 24.77 34.29
C GLN A 704 -5.12 24.52 33.22
N HIS A 705 -6.27 25.18 33.37
CA HIS A 705 -7.44 24.93 32.51
C HIS A 705 -7.17 25.08 31.00
N ASN A 706 -6.44 26.11 30.59
CA ASN A 706 -6.08 26.37 29.19
C ASN A 706 -5.15 25.30 28.60
N VAL A 707 -4.19 24.81 29.39
CA VAL A 707 -3.27 23.75 28.98
C VAL A 707 -4.03 22.44 28.80
N VAL A 708 -4.83 22.06 29.80
CA VAL A 708 -5.59 20.82 29.75
C VAL A 708 -6.65 20.86 28.64
N ALA A 709 -7.25 22.01 28.34
CA ALA A 709 -8.17 22.16 27.21
C ALA A 709 -7.50 21.85 25.84
N ASN A 710 -6.24 22.28 25.65
CA ASN A 710 -5.46 21.93 24.46
C ASN A 710 -5.12 20.43 24.44
N GLN A 711 -4.66 19.88 25.57
CA GLN A 711 -4.38 18.45 25.68
C GLN A 711 -5.61 17.59 25.38
N LEU A 712 -6.78 17.94 25.93
CA LEU A 712 -8.04 17.24 25.64
C LEU A 712 -8.42 17.32 24.16
N THR A 713 -8.16 18.44 23.51
CA THR A 713 -8.39 18.63 22.07
C THR A 713 -7.45 17.73 21.25
N ASP A 714 -6.17 17.68 21.60
CA ASP A 714 -5.18 16.83 20.95
C ASP A 714 -5.44 15.34 21.22
N LEU A 715 -5.88 14.98 22.42
CA LEU A 715 -6.30 13.61 22.73
C LEU A 715 -7.47 13.18 21.83
N LYS A 716 -8.41 14.09 21.56
CA LYS A 716 -9.55 13.84 20.66
C LYS A 716 -9.14 13.73 19.19
N TYR A 717 -8.45 14.72 18.65
CA TYR A 717 -8.21 14.81 17.20
C TYR A 717 -6.91 14.15 16.75
N ASN A 718 -5.85 14.18 17.58
CA ASN A 718 -4.57 13.57 17.27
C ASN A 718 -4.51 12.11 17.76
N ALA A 719 -4.72 11.85 19.05
CA ALA A 719 -4.68 10.49 19.60
C ALA A 719 -5.95 9.66 19.33
N GLY A 720 -7.05 10.29 18.88
CA GLY A 720 -8.28 9.62 18.49
C GLY A 720 -9.13 9.11 19.65
N LEU A 721 -8.94 9.65 20.86
CA LEU A 721 -9.72 9.34 22.05
C LEU A 721 -10.92 10.29 22.15
N ILE A 722 -12.12 9.82 21.83
CA ILE A 722 -13.34 10.63 21.99
C ILE A 722 -13.73 10.74 23.47
N ASN A 723 -14.33 11.88 23.82
CA ASN A 723 -14.70 12.27 25.18
C ASN A 723 -13.54 12.07 26.18
N PRO A 724 -12.33 12.59 25.88
CA PRO A 724 -11.20 12.42 26.76
C PRO A 724 -11.46 13.14 28.09
N ASN A 725 -10.91 12.57 29.15
CA ASN A 725 -10.97 13.11 30.50
C ASN A 725 -9.61 12.90 31.16
N ILE A 726 -9.06 13.99 31.72
CA ILE A 726 -7.77 14.02 32.41
C ILE A 726 -8.04 14.30 33.88
N GLN A 727 -7.51 13.46 34.76
CA GLN A 727 -7.71 13.53 36.19
C GLN A 727 -6.39 13.30 36.93
N VAL A 728 -6.16 14.00 38.04
CA VAL A 728 -5.00 13.81 38.93
C VAL A 728 -5.46 13.33 40.30
N LYS A 729 -4.72 12.36 40.84
CA LYS A 729 -4.87 11.88 42.22
C LYS A 729 -3.52 11.42 42.76
N GLY A 730 -2.96 12.16 43.73
CA GLY A 730 -1.62 11.88 44.25
C GLY A 730 -0.54 12.02 43.17
N ASP A 731 0.31 10.99 43.01
CA ASP A 731 1.41 10.96 42.04
C ASP A 731 1.03 10.33 40.69
N THR A 732 -0.26 10.21 40.40
CA THR A 732 -0.77 9.52 39.20
C THR A 732 -1.71 10.41 38.38
N LEU A 733 -1.42 10.51 37.07
CA LEU A 733 -2.28 11.11 36.07
C LEU A 733 -3.14 10.03 35.39
N TYR A 734 -4.44 10.21 35.38
CA TYR A 734 -5.41 9.34 34.73
C TYR A 734 -5.94 10.01 33.47
N VAL A 735 -5.94 9.28 32.37
CA VAL A 735 -6.56 9.68 31.11
C VAL A 735 -7.58 8.62 30.74
N THR A 736 -8.83 8.99 30.51
CA THR A 736 -9.86 8.05 30.03
C THR A 736 -10.41 8.53 28.70
N GLY A 737 -10.66 7.63 27.75
CA GLY A 737 -11.34 7.97 26.49
C GLY A 737 -11.60 6.76 25.61
N GLU A 738 -12.50 6.90 24.63
CA GLU A 738 -12.82 5.83 23.68
C GLU A 738 -12.03 5.99 22.38
N GLN A 739 -11.23 4.99 22.01
CA GLN A 739 -10.46 5.02 20.78
C GLN A 739 -11.37 4.84 19.56
N VAL A 740 -11.47 5.83 18.68
CA VAL A 740 -12.34 5.77 17.48
C VAL A 740 -11.58 5.88 16.17
N LYS A 741 -10.31 6.31 16.20
CA LYS A 741 -9.51 6.62 15.01
C LYS A 741 -8.62 5.45 14.59
N TYR A 742 -7.85 4.90 15.52
CA TYR A 742 -6.85 3.87 15.24
C TYR A 742 -7.37 2.47 15.56
N ARG A 743 -7.24 1.56 14.59
CA ARG A 743 -7.56 0.13 14.79
C ARG A 743 -6.63 -0.52 15.81
N ASN A 744 -5.33 -0.24 15.71
CA ASN A 744 -4.34 -0.60 16.71
C ASN A 744 -4.33 0.50 17.78
N SER A 745 -4.89 0.20 18.96
CA SER A 745 -4.99 1.21 20.02
C SER A 745 -3.64 1.65 20.57
N ARG A 746 -2.56 0.89 20.36
CA ARG A 746 -1.20 1.27 20.76
C ARG A 746 -0.78 2.61 20.13
N GLU A 747 -1.16 2.86 18.87
CA GLU A 747 -0.90 4.15 18.21
C GLU A 747 -1.54 5.32 18.97
N GLY A 748 -2.80 5.14 19.39
CA GLY A 748 -3.53 6.13 20.18
C GLY A 748 -2.92 6.34 21.56
N ILE A 749 -2.50 5.26 22.22
CA ILE A 749 -1.85 5.30 23.54
C ILE A 749 -0.48 6.01 23.46
N GLU A 750 0.33 5.72 22.44
CA GLU A 750 1.62 6.37 22.23
C GLU A 750 1.47 7.88 22.00
N ARG A 751 0.47 8.29 21.20
CA ARG A 751 0.15 9.70 20.99
C ARG A 751 -0.37 10.36 22.26
N ALA A 752 -1.29 9.70 22.96
CA ALA A 752 -1.82 10.19 24.22
C ALA A 752 -0.72 10.39 25.27
N ASN A 753 0.20 9.43 25.39
CA ASN A 753 1.40 9.54 26.23
C ASN A 753 2.24 10.77 25.88
N ARG A 754 2.51 11.03 24.60
CA ARG A 754 3.27 12.22 24.15
C ARG A 754 2.54 13.52 24.49
N ILE A 755 1.23 13.58 24.25
CA ILE A 755 0.41 14.77 24.52
C ILE A 755 0.44 15.11 26.01
N VAL A 756 0.22 14.14 26.90
CA VAL A 756 0.22 14.41 28.34
C VAL A 756 1.63 14.63 28.91
N MET A 757 2.65 14.05 28.30
CA MET A 757 4.05 14.25 28.71
C MET A 757 4.57 15.65 28.39
N ASN A 758 4.00 16.34 27.40
CA ASN A 758 4.41 17.69 27.03
C ASN A 758 4.04 18.72 28.10
N ASP A 759 2.91 18.57 28.80
CA ASP A 759 2.52 19.48 29.88
C ASP A 759 2.13 18.70 31.14
N LEU A 760 3.03 17.80 31.56
CA LEU A 760 2.82 16.97 32.74
C LEU A 760 3.01 17.80 34.02
N PRO A 761 2.06 17.77 34.98
CA PRO A 761 2.24 18.43 36.27
C PRO A 761 3.43 17.88 37.06
N ASP A 762 4.03 18.73 37.88
CA ASP A 762 5.06 18.32 38.83
C ASP A 762 4.54 17.20 39.77
N ASN A 763 5.46 16.34 40.23
CA ASN A 763 5.21 15.20 41.12
C ASN A 763 4.41 14.01 40.57
N ILE A 764 4.07 13.98 39.27
CA ILE A 764 3.50 12.79 38.63
C ILE A 764 4.60 11.76 38.31
N ARG A 765 4.43 10.54 38.81
CA ARG A 765 5.31 9.39 38.57
C ARG A 765 4.70 8.36 37.61
N THR A 766 3.38 8.28 37.57
CA THR A 766 2.66 7.26 36.80
C THR A 766 1.60 7.88 35.91
N ILE A 767 1.54 7.47 34.64
CA ILE A 767 0.46 7.79 33.71
C ILE A 767 -0.39 6.54 33.50
N ARG A 768 -1.71 6.66 33.68
CA ARG A 768 -2.68 5.59 33.45
C ARG A 768 -3.67 6.00 32.37
N ILE A 769 -3.52 5.43 31.18
CA ILE A 769 -4.46 5.65 30.07
C ILE A 769 -5.45 4.50 30.04
N THR A 770 -6.71 4.77 30.36
CA THR A 770 -7.81 3.82 30.37
C THR A 770 -8.65 3.97 29.11
N GLU A 771 -8.61 2.95 28.25
CA GLU A 771 -9.47 2.89 27.08
C GLU A 771 -10.89 2.46 27.49
N SER A 772 -11.91 3.18 27.03
CA SER A 772 -13.32 2.81 27.21
C SER A 772 -13.99 2.45 25.90
N ARG A 773 -15.10 1.70 25.98
CA ARG A 773 -16.01 1.46 24.86
C ARG A 773 -17.43 1.39 25.38
N LEU A 774 -18.38 2.09 24.75
CA LEU A 774 -19.77 2.17 25.22
C LEU A 774 -19.85 2.58 26.71
N ASN A 775 -19.06 3.59 27.10
CA ASN A 775 -18.88 4.04 28.49
C ASN A 775 -18.35 2.98 29.49
N MET A 776 -18.00 1.76 29.05
CA MET A 776 -17.38 0.74 29.91
C MET A 776 -15.86 0.74 29.77
N PRO A 777 -15.09 0.82 30.87
CA PRO A 777 -13.63 0.79 30.81
C PRO A 777 -13.13 -0.62 30.43
N GLN A 778 -12.21 -0.71 29.47
CA GLN A 778 -11.77 -1.98 28.88
C GLN A 778 -10.40 -2.42 29.39
N VAL A 779 -9.45 -1.49 29.44
CA VAL A 779 -8.07 -1.76 29.85
C VAL A 779 -7.41 -0.47 30.28
N THR A 780 -6.51 -0.54 31.25
CA THR A 780 -5.62 0.57 31.60
C THR A 780 -4.19 0.23 31.21
N THR A 781 -3.55 1.14 30.49
CA THR A 781 -2.11 1.08 30.23
C THR A 781 -1.41 1.96 31.26
N GLU A 782 -0.68 1.33 32.18
CA GLU A 782 0.14 1.99 33.19
C GLU A 782 1.54 2.21 32.61
N THR A 783 1.99 3.45 32.61
CA THR A 783 3.29 3.86 32.07
C THR A 783 4.06 4.64 33.14
N ASP A 784 5.29 4.22 33.41
CA ASP A 784 6.21 4.96 34.29
C ASP A 784 6.73 6.21 33.57
N VAL A 785 6.58 7.37 34.22
CA VAL A 785 6.94 8.67 33.64
C VAL A 785 8.44 8.80 33.39
N ALA A 786 9.28 8.31 34.32
CA ALA A 786 10.73 8.43 34.19
C ALA A 786 11.26 7.56 33.05
N SER A 787 10.70 6.36 32.88
CA SER A 787 10.99 5.48 31.76
C SER A 787 10.53 6.07 30.44
N LEU A 788 9.31 6.60 30.38
CA LEU A 788 8.76 7.21 29.17
C LEU A 788 9.54 8.46 28.75
N ARG A 789 9.91 9.33 29.72
CA ARG A 789 10.74 10.51 29.48
C ARG A 789 12.05 10.14 28.78
N ARG A 790 12.79 9.15 29.31
CA ARG A 790 14.05 8.70 28.70
C ARG A 790 13.86 8.22 27.25
N HIS A 791 12.78 7.49 26.97
CA HIS A 791 12.47 7.04 25.61
C HIS A 791 12.11 8.19 24.66
N LEU A 792 11.44 9.23 25.17
CA LEU A 792 11.03 10.38 24.38
C LEU A 792 12.17 11.38 24.13
N GLU A 793 13.09 11.55 25.09
CA GLU A 793 14.31 12.38 24.97
C GLU A 793 15.36 11.73 24.06
N GLY A 794 15.25 10.42 23.85
CA GLY A 794 16.18 9.62 23.07
C GLY A 794 17.29 9.03 23.94
N GLU A 795 17.57 7.75 23.73
CA GLU A 795 18.63 7.03 24.45
C GLU A 795 19.84 6.82 23.55
N PRO A 796 21.08 6.82 24.10
CA PRO A 796 22.26 6.44 23.35
C PRO A 796 22.09 5.02 22.78
N LEU A 797 22.45 4.85 21.50
CA LEU A 797 22.38 3.56 20.83
C LEU A 797 23.17 2.48 21.60
N GLY A 798 22.55 1.32 21.84
CA GLY A 798 23.11 0.22 22.62
C GLY A 798 22.94 0.32 24.14
N GLN A 799 22.34 1.41 24.64
CA GLN A 799 21.92 1.57 26.04
C GLN A 799 20.41 1.77 26.15
N GLU A 800 19.64 1.35 25.14
CA GLU A 800 18.19 1.45 25.16
C GLU A 800 17.65 0.66 26.36
N THR A 801 16.93 1.35 27.22
CA THR A 801 16.27 0.69 28.34
C THR A 801 14.88 0.23 27.91
N GLN A 802 14.30 -0.73 28.63
CA GLN A 802 12.93 -1.14 28.32
C GLN A 802 11.95 -0.11 28.88
N LEU A 803 10.98 0.30 28.06
CA LEU A 803 9.85 1.11 28.51
C LEU A 803 9.08 0.33 29.56
N VAL A 804 9.05 0.85 30.79
CA VAL A 804 8.26 0.27 31.88
C VAL A 804 6.79 0.65 31.67
N GLN A 805 6.12 -0.16 30.86
CA GLN A 805 4.71 -0.03 30.53
C GLN A 805 4.04 -1.40 30.62
N LYS A 806 2.88 -1.46 31.27
CA LYS A 806 2.10 -2.70 31.41
C LYS A 806 0.60 -2.44 31.27
N ARG A 807 -0.12 -3.42 30.75
CA ARG A 807 -1.58 -3.42 30.70
C ARG A 807 -2.12 -4.08 31.96
N VAL A 808 -3.11 -3.45 32.57
CA VAL A 808 -3.77 -3.92 33.79
C VAL A 808 -5.29 -3.83 33.64
N GLU A 809 -6.00 -4.50 34.54
CA GLU A 809 -7.45 -4.36 34.68
C GLU A 809 -7.85 -2.87 34.75
N PRO A 810 -8.98 -2.48 34.15
CA PRO A 810 -9.34 -1.07 34.05
C PRO A 810 -9.45 -0.38 35.41
N ILE A 811 -8.73 0.72 35.56
CA ILE A 811 -8.70 1.60 36.73
C ILE A 811 -9.29 2.95 36.33
N VAL A 812 -10.41 3.31 36.94
CA VAL A 812 -11.01 4.65 36.85
C VAL A 812 -11.11 5.19 38.29
N PRO A 813 -10.59 6.39 38.58
CA PRO A 813 -10.59 6.91 39.94
C PRO A 813 -12.02 7.25 40.39
N GLU A 814 -12.45 6.74 41.55
CA GLU A 814 -13.76 7.04 42.15
C GLU A 814 -13.88 8.49 42.64
N SER A 815 -12.74 9.10 43.01
CA SER A 815 -12.62 10.49 43.44
C SER A 815 -11.38 11.12 42.82
N THR A 816 -11.48 12.39 42.46
CA THR A 816 -10.40 13.17 41.82
C THR A 816 -10.07 14.39 42.64
N GLU A 817 -8.78 14.71 42.77
CA GLU A 817 -8.34 15.97 43.38
C GLU A 817 -8.54 17.12 42.39
N GLN A 818 -8.15 16.89 41.14
CA GLN A 818 -8.32 17.83 40.03
C GLN A 818 -8.68 17.04 38.75
N GLY A 819 -9.46 17.63 37.85
CA GLY A 819 -9.74 17.02 36.57
C GLY A 819 -10.56 17.88 35.64
N TYR A 820 -10.34 17.69 34.34
CA TYR A 820 -11.06 18.34 33.26
C TYR A 820 -11.43 17.30 32.20
N TYR A 821 -12.58 17.49 31.58
CA TYR A 821 -13.09 16.56 30.58
C TYR A 821 -13.77 17.32 29.43
N ILE A 822 -13.79 16.69 28.26
CA ILE A 822 -14.74 17.08 27.21
C ILE A 822 -16.05 16.36 27.53
N GLU A 823 -17.13 17.14 27.68
CA GLU A 823 -18.45 16.58 27.97
C GLU A 823 -18.84 15.56 26.92
N LYS A 824 -19.27 14.37 27.39
CA LYS A 824 -19.72 13.30 26.51
C LYS A 824 -20.97 13.77 25.77
N SER A 825 -20.94 13.71 24.45
CA SER A 825 -22.16 13.93 23.67
C SER A 825 -23.19 12.86 24.05
N ARG A 826 -24.32 13.27 24.60
CA ARG A 826 -25.42 12.35 24.94
C ARG A 826 -26.27 11.98 23.74
N PHE A 827 -26.24 12.78 22.69
CA PHE A 827 -26.98 12.54 21.45
C PHE A 827 -26.00 12.35 20.30
N ASN A 828 -26.18 11.29 19.53
CA ASN A 828 -25.41 10.99 18.33
C ASN A 828 -26.36 10.54 17.24
N TYR A 829 -26.06 10.89 15.99
CA TYR A 829 -26.83 10.44 14.83
C TYR A 829 -25.88 10.11 13.69
N SER A 830 -26.20 9.10 12.89
CA SER A 830 -25.47 8.77 11.67
C SER A 830 -26.43 8.40 10.55
N ILE A 831 -25.99 8.62 9.31
CA ILE A 831 -26.68 8.15 8.12
C ILE A 831 -25.70 7.25 7.39
N ASP A 832 -25.96 5.95 7.48
CA ASP A 832 -25.11 4.91 6.96
C ASP A 832 -25.87 4.17 5.87
N PRO A 833 -25.43 4.18 4.61
CA PRO A 833 -26.14 3.46 3.59
C PRO A 833 -25.70 2.00 3.56
N ILE A 834 -26.66 1.11 3.33
CA ILE A 834 -26.58 -0.33 3.56
C ILE A 834 -26.66 -1.07 2.24
N LEU A 835 -25.88 -2.14 2.12
CA LEU A 835 -26.02 -3.13 1.08
C LEU A 835 -26.12 -4.52 1.70
N ASN A 836 -27.33 -5.05 1.80
CA ASN A 836 -27.53 -6.47 2.13
C ASN A 836 -27.36 -7.27 0.85
N GLN A 837 -26.57 -8.35 0.90
CA GLN A 837 -26.32 -9.19 -0.26
C GLN A 837 -26.50 -10.66 0.10
N SER A 838 -26.85 -11.45 -0.91
CA SER A 838 -26.71 -12.89 -0.86
C SER A 838 -26.35 -13.46 -2.22
N ILE A 839 -25.48 -14.46 -2.21
CA ILE A 839 -24.92 -15.08 -3.40
C ILE A 839 -25.28 -16.57 -3.44
N GLY A 840 -25.75 -17.02 -4.59
CA GLY A 840 -26.07 -18.42 -4.88
C GLY A 840 -27.50 -18.83 -4.54
N GLY A 841 -28.47 -17.94 -4.74
CA GLY A 841 -29.90 -18.27 -4.68
C GLY A 841 -30.38 -19.03 -5.93
N PRO A 842 -31.42 -19.89 -5.81
CA PRO A 842 -31.95 -20.65 -6.94
C PRO A 842 -32.62 -19.79 -8.02
N GLU A 843 -33.23 -18.66 -7.66
CA GLU A 843 -33.99 -17.81 -8.58
C GLU A 843 -33.16 -16.66 -9.17
N SER A 844 -32.23 -16.11 -8.40
CA SER A 844 -31.22 -15.17 -8.86
C SER A 844 -29.91 -15.48 -8.16
N PHE A 845 -28.84 -15.57 -8.95
CA PHE A 845 -27.52 -15.85 -8.42
C PHE A 845 -27.04 -14.77 -7.44
N TYR A 846 -27.42 -13.52 -7.64
CA TYR A 846 -27.07 -12.42 -6.77
C TYR A 846 -28.33 -11.66 -6.34
N MET A 847 -28.60 -11.70 -5.03
CA MET A 847 -29.64 -10.93 -4.37
C MET A 847 -29.01 -9.75 -3.65
N TYR A 848 -29.62 -8.58 -3.73
CA TYR A 848 -29.16 -7.38 -3.07
C TYR A 848 -30.30 -6.46 -2.63
N GLN A 849 -30.07 -5.73 -1.55
CA GLN A 849 -30.90 -4.63 -1.08
C GLN A 849 -29.97 -3.46 -0.72
N LEU A 850 -30.02 -2.43 -1.55
CA LEU A 850 -29.36 -1.15 -1.38
C LEU A 850 -30.30 -0.20 -0.65
N GLY A 851 -29.87 0.39 0.46
CA GLY A 851 -30.68 1.32 1.24
C GLY A 851 -29.86 2.36 2.00
N VAL A 852 -30.56 3.22 2.74
CA VAL A 852 -30.01 4.23 3.64
C VAL A 852 -30.53 3.95 5.04
N MET A 853 -29.64 3.76 6.02
CA MET A 853 -29.99 3.60 7.43
C MET A 853 -29.69 4.89 8.19
N GLY A 854 -30.72 5.52 8.75
CA GLY A 854 -30.57 6.60 9.72
C GLY A 854 -30.54 6.03 11.13
N ASN A 855 -29.45 6.24 11.87
CA ASN A 855 -29.29 5.82 13.26
C ASN A 855 -29.35 7.02 14.18
N VAL A 856 -29.95 6.81 15.35
CA VAL A 856 -30.03 7.78 16.43
C VAL A 856 -29.70 7.06 17.73
N ASP A 857 -28.70 7.58 18.44
CA ASP A 857 -28.24 7.09 19.72
C ASP A 857 -28.40 8.18 20.77
N TYR A 858 -29.04 7.85 21.89
CA TYR A 858 -29.27 8.77 22.99
C TYR A 858 -28.95 8.14 24.35
N TRP A 859 -27.91 8.64 25.00
CA TRP A 859 -27.51 8.28 26.36
C TRP A 859 -28.37 9.02 27.39
N LEU A 860 -29.31 8.30 28.00
CA LEU A 860 -30.16 8.80 29.10
C LEU A 860 -29.36 8.96 30.40
N THR A 861 -28.42 8.05 30.63
CA THR A 861 -27.43 8.07 31.73
C THR A 861 -26.08 7.59 31.18
N ASP A 862 -25.02 7.55 31.99
CA ASP A 862 -23.74 6.94 31.57
C ASP A 862 -23.85 5.43 31.26
N HIS A 863 -24.92 4.78 31.73
CA HIS A 863 -25.16 3.34 31.60
C HIS A 863 -26.29 3.01 30.61
N LEU A 864 -27.27 3.90 30.43
CA LEU A 864 -28.49 3.62 29.65
C LEU A 864 -28.44 4.32 28.28
N LEU A 865 -28.27 3.53 27.23
CA LEU A 865 -28.28 3.95 25.82
C LEU A 865 -29.59 3.54 25.15
N THR A 866 -30.33 4.51 24.60
CA THR A 866 -31.45 4.24 23.70
C THR A 866 -30.99 4.42 22.26
N SER A 867 -31.12 3.38 21.45
CA SER A 867 -30.72 3.38 20.04
C SER A 867 -31.92 3.09 19.15
N GLY A 868 -32.06 3.81 18.04
CA GLY A 868 -33.08 3.55 17.02
C GLY A 868 -32.52 3.70 15.61
N SER A 869 -32.91 2.81 14.72
CA SER A 869 -32.43 2.78 13.34
C SER A 869 -33.60 2.65 12.37
N LEU A 870 -33.68 3.56 11.40
CA LEU A 870 -34.67 3.56 10.33
C LEU A 870 -33.98 3.23 9.00
N PHE A 871 -34.48 2.23 8.28
CA PHE A 871 -33.97 1.84 6.97
C PHE A 871 -34.91 2.34 5.88
N ALA A 872 -34.34 2.95 4.84
CA ALA A 872 -35.03 3.33 3.61
C ALA A 872 -34.41 2.59 2.41
N ASN A 873 -35.21 1.83 1.69
CA ASN A 873 -34.84 1.07 0.51
C ASN A 873 -34.66 2.01 -0.68
N VAL A 874 -33.54 1.86 -1.40
CA VAL A 874 -33.23 2.63 -2.62
C VAL A 874 -33.39 1.74 -3.84
N ALA A 875 -32.86 0.52 -3.79
CA ALA A 875 -32.98 -0.46 -4.86
C ALA A 875 -32.82 -1.87 -4.29
N ASN A 876 -33.69 -2.80 -4.67
CA ASN A 876 -33.54 -4.20 -4.31
C ASN A 876 -34.04 -5.11 -5.44
N ASN A 877 -33.64 -6.38 -5.41
CA ASN A 877 -34.12 -7.40 -6.33
C ASN A 877 -34.64 -8.66 -5.60
N TYR A 878 -35.03 -8.50 -4.33
CA TYR A 878 -35.55 -9.58 -3.50
C TYR A 878 -36.97 -10.01 -3.91
N ASP A 879 -37.67 -9.21 -4.72
CA ASP A 879 -38.92 -9.56 -5.40
C ASP A 879 -38.78 -10.82 -6.28
N LYS A 880 -37.58 -11.09 -6.81
CA LYS A 880 -37.25 -12.27 -7.61
C LYS A 880 -37.13 -13.56 -6.81
N PHE A 881 -37.11 -13.51 -5.48
CA PHE A 881 -36.98 -14.68 -4.62
C PHE A 881 -38.31 -15.45 -4.53
N ASN A 882 -38.54 -16.38 -5.45
CA ASN A 882 -39.84 -17.08 -5.58
C ASN A 882 -40.08 -18.20 -4.55
N TYR A 883 -39.12 -18.49 -3.67
CA TYR A 883 -39.26 -19.46 -2.58
C TYR A 883 -40.09 -18.91 -1.41
N THR A 884 -41.39 -18.72 -1.62
CA THR A 884 -42.33 -18.21 -0.58
C THR A 884 -42.97 -19.33 0.23
N ASN A 885 -43.03 -20.54 -0.34
CA ASN A 885 -43.55 -21.74 0.28
C ASN A 885 -42.56 -22.89 0.10
N PRO A 886 -41.68 -23.18 1.09
CA PRO A 886 -40.97 -24.45 1.11
C PRO A 886 -41.94 -25.62 0.95
N PRO A 887 -41.47 -26.75 0.39
CA PRO A 887 -42.20 -28.02 0.48
C PRO A 887 -42.56 -28.32 1.94
N THR A 888 -43.54 -29.19 2.17
CA THR A 888 -43.97 -29.63 3.51
C THR A 888 -42.93 -30.48 4.26
N ASP A 889 -41.63 -30.33 3.96
CA ASP A 889 -40.55 -31.21 4.39
C ASP A 889 -39.83 -30.76 5.67
N SER A 890 -39.71 -29.45 5.94
CA SER A 890 -39.21 -28.95 7.23
C SER A 890 -40.34 -28.69 8.23
N THR A 891 -40.20 -29.25 9.43
CA THR A 891 -41.13 -29.08 10.57
C THR A 891 -40.72 -27.93 11.49
N LEU A 892 -39.60 -27.26 11.21
CA LEU A 892 -39.08 -26.17 12.05
C LEU A 892 -39.91 -24.88 11.87
N PRO A 893 -40.09 -24.09 12.94
CA PRO A 893 -40.64 -22.75 12.82
C PRO A 893 -39.78 -21.87 11.91
N ARG A 894 -40.44 -21.04 11.09
CA ARG A 894 -39.77 -20.10 10.19
C ARG A 894 -39.24 -18.90 10.94
N VAL A 895 -37.94 -18.82 11.16
CA VAL A 895 -37.30 -17.78 11.97
C VAL A 895 -36.49 -16.77 11.15
N ARG A 896 -35.94 -17.18 10.00
CA ARG A 896 -35.17 -16.35 9.06
C ARG A 896 -35.71 -16.41 7.63
N THR A 897 -36.52 -17.41 7.29
CA THR A 897 -37.05 -17.62 5.93
C THR A 897 -37.95 -16.48 5.43
N HIS A 898 -38.60 -15.71 6.31
CA HIS A 898 -39.44 -14.55 5.93
C HIS A 898 -38.64 -13.28 5.54
N VAL A 899 -37.32 -13.41 5.29
CA VAL A 899 -36.45 -12.26 4.98
C VAL A 899 -36.96 -11.43 3.81
N ARG A 900 -37.51 -12.07 2.76
CA ARG A 900 -38.06 -11.40 1.58
C ARG A 900 -39.15 -10.40 1.97
N GLU A 901 -40.12 -10.84 2.77
CA GLU A 901 -41.28 -10.02 3.11
C GLU A 901 -40.92 -8.83 3.99
N TYR A 902 -39.88 -8.94 4.83
CA TYR A 902 -39.36 -7.77 5.55
C TYR A 902 -38.68 -6.76 4.62
N VAL A 903 -37.87 -7.24 3.67
CA VAL A 903 -37.06 -6.35 2.81
C VAL A 903 -37.81 -5.75 1.61
N GLU A 904 -38.99 -6.27 1.27
CA GLU A 904 -39.90 -5.69 0.26
C GLU A 904 -40.46 -4.32 0.70
N ASN A 905 -40.42 -3.98 1.99
CA ASN A 905 -40.86 -2.68 2.48
C ASN A 905 -39.89 -1.56 2.08
N ASP A 906 -40.42 -0.45 1.56
CA ASP A 906 -39.61 0.71 1.15
C ASP A 906 -38.99 1.44 2.34
N VAL A 907 -39.67 1.51 3.48
CA VAL A 907 -39.15 2.14 4.70
C VAL A 907 -39.61 1.34 5.91
N TYR A 908 -38.69 1.00 6.82
CA TYR A 908 -39.01 0.24 8.03
C TYR A 908 -38.06 0.52 9.18
N ILE A 909 -38.55 0.33 10.42
CA ILE A 909 -37.72 0.42 11.62
C ILE A 909 -36.89 -0.86 11.76
N ASN A 910 -35.58 -0.71 11.63
CA ASN A 910 -34.63 -1.81 11.76
C ASN A 910 -34.49 -2.23 13.23
N ASN A 911 -34.21 -1.28 14.12
CA ASN A 911 -34.19 -1.49 15.57
C ASN A 911 -34.72 -0.27 16.31
N LEU A 912 -35.15 -0.49 17.55
CA LEU A 912 -35.49 0.55 18.52
C LEU A 912 -35.45 -0.09 19.90
N GLN A 913 -34.34 0.09 20.61
CA GLN A 913 -34.04 -0.63 21.84
C GLN A 913 -33.35 0.26 22.88
N ALA A 914 -33.49 -0.11 24.14
CA ALA A 914 -32.74 0.45 25.25
C ALA A 914 -31.76 -0.59 25.78
N ASN A 915 -30.53 -0.17 26.05
CA ASN A 915 -29.42 -1.00 26.51
C ASN A 915 -28.85 -0.39 27.79
N TYR A 916 -28.76 -1.17 28.86
CA TYR A 916 -28.11 -0.81 30.11
C TYR A 916 -26.78 -1.56 30.24
N PHE A 917 -25.66 -0.83 30.26
CA PHE A 917 -24.30 -1.37 30.32
C PHE A 917 -23.68 -1.20 31.71
N GLN A 918 -23.03 -2.23 32.22
CA GLN A 918 -22.37 -2.20 33.52
C GLN A 918 -21.05 -2.99 33.50
N TYR A 919 -20.00 -2.38 34.04
CA TYR A 919 -18.76 -3.07 34.40
C TYR A 919 -18.80 -3.39 35.90
N PHE A 920 -18.58 -4.65 36.27
CA PHE A 920 -18.64 -5.13 37.66
C PHE A 920 -17.27 -5.30 38.31
N GLY A 921 -16.19 -4.93 37.62
CA GLY A 921 -14.81 -5.16 38.07
C GLY A 921 -14.25 -6.52 37.65
N HIS A 922 -12.93 -6.67 37.75
CA HIS A 922 -12.21 -7.93 37.50
C HIS A 922 -12.53 -8.55 36.13
N GLY A 923 -12.60 -7.75 35.06
CA GLY A 923 -12.92 -8.24 33.72
C GLY A 923 -14.37 -8.74 33.52
N VAL A 924 -15.30 -8.45 34.43
CA VAL A 924 -16.73 -8.81 34.30
C VAL A 924 -17.54 -7.65 33.73
N TYR A 925 -18.12 -7.86 32.56
CA TYR A 925 -18.98 -6.92 31.84
C TYR A 925 -20.38 -7.48 31.73
N GLY A 926 -21.40 -6.65 31.88
CA GLY A 926 -22.78 -7.07 31.65
C GLY A 926 -23.60 -6.04 30.90
N GLN A 927 -24.62 -6.53 30.21
CA GLN A 927 -25.63 -5.70 29.58
C GLN A 927 -27.02 -6.29 29.75
N VAL A 928 -28.02 -5.42 29.82
CA VAL A 928 -29.44 -5.77 29.74
C VAL A 928 -30.07 -4.92 28.66
N TYR A 929 -30.85 -5.52 27.77
CA TYR A 929 -31.49 -4.80 26.67
C TYR A 929 -32.93 -5.21 26.47
N ALA A 930 -33.74 -4.28 25.96
CA ALA A 930 -35.13 -4.52 25.61
C ALA A 930 -35.62 -3.59 24.50
N GLY A 931 -36.55 -4.08 23.67
CA GLY A 931 -37.19 -3.34 22.60
C GLY A 931 -37.28 -4.12 21.29
N TYR A 932 -37.27 -3.43 20.16
CA TYR A 932 -37.07 -4.02 18.84
C TYR A 932 -35.57 -4.21 18.61
N LEU A 933 -35.10 -5.43 18.79
CA LEU A 933 -33.66 -5.74 18.81
C LEU A 933 -33.07 -5.77 17.40
N GLU A 934 -33.84 -6.27 16.43
CA GLU A 934 -33.48 -6.36 15.01
C GLU A 934 -34.74 -6.36 14.13
N THR A 935 -34.56 -6.41 12.80
CA THR A 935 -35.66 -6.31 11.82
C THR A 935 -36.77 -7.35 12.05
N MET A 936 -36.40 -8.58 12.44
CA MET A 936 -37.33 -9.70 12.57
C MET A 936 -37.79 -9.95 14.00
N TYR A 937 -37.06 -9.47 15.01
CA TYR A 937 -37.32 -9.81 16.41
C TYR A 937 -37.29 -8.58 17.32
N GLY A 938 -38.23 -8.55 18.24
CA GLY A 938 -38.18 -7.71 19.44
C GLY A 938 -38.27 -8.57 20.69
N GLY A 939 -37.85 -8.05 21.83
CA GLY A 939 -37.77 -8.83 23.05
C GLY A 939 -36.97 -8.14 24.14
N ALA A 940 -36.56 -8.93 25.12
CA ALA A 940 -35.64 -8.50 26.16
C ALA A 940 -34.63 -9.62 26.45
N GLY A 941 -33.43 -9.21 26.86
CA GLY A 941 -32.35 -10.15 27.17
C GLY A 941 -31.28 -9.53 28.05
N ALA A 942 -30.37 -10.38 28.48
CA ALA A 942 -29.21 -9.99 29.25
C ALA A 942 -28.00 -10.81 28.82
N GLU A 943 -26.83 -10.19 28.88
CA GLU A 943 -25.56 -10.84 28.60
C GLU A 943 -24.53 -10.49 29.67
N LEU A 944 -23.65 -11.45 29.95
CA LEU A 944 -22.53 -11.32 30.86
C LEU A 944 -21.27 -11.85 30.15
N LEU A 945 -20.18 -11.10 30.19
CA LEU A 945 -18.89 -11.47 29.61
C LEU A 945 -17.82 -11.38 30.71
N TYR A 946 -17.14 -12.49 30.96
CA TYR A 946 -15.92 -12.53 31.74
C TYR A 946 -14.71 -12.60 30.81
N ARG A 947 -13.90 -11.54 30.80
CA ARG A 947 -12.71 -11.40 29.97
C ARG A 947 -11.58 -10.76 30.79
N PRO A 948 -10.67 -11.57 31.35
CA PRO A 948 -9.47 -11.04 32.01
C PRO A 948 -8.54 -10.35 31.01
N VAL A 949 -7.85 -9.29 31.45
CA VAL A 949 -6.87 -8.57 30.62
C VAL A 949 -5.73 -9.51 30.20
N ASP A 950 -5.31 -9.43 28.93
CA ASP A 950 -4.24 -10.23 28.31
C ASP A 950 -4.41 -11.76 28.38
N SER A 951 -5.57 -12.26 28.80
CA SER A 951 -5.90 -13.68 28.76
C SER A 951 -6.14 -14.17 27.32
N ASN A 952 -5.72 -15.40 27.05
CA ASN A 952 -5.99 -16.07 25.79
C ASN A 952 -7.40 -16.70 25.72
N TRP A 953 -8.24 -16.49 26.72
CA TRP A 953 -9.61 -17.00 26.78
C TRP A 953 -10.60 -16.01 27.40
N ALA A 954 -11.89 -16.15 27.07
CA ALA A 954 -13.00 -15.45 27.69
C ALA A 954 -14.26 -16.33 27.70
N ILE A 955 -15.23 -16.02 28.57
CA ILE A 955 -16.51 -16.72 28.64
C ILE A 955 -17.65 -15.71 28.64
N GLY A 956 -18.59 -15.87 27.71
CA GLY A 956 -19.84 -15.12 27.64
C GLY A 956 -21.04 -16.00 27.96
N ILE A 957 -22.07 -15.42 28.57
CA ILE A 957 -23.36 -16.06 28.80
C ILE A 957 -24.44 -15.06 28.36
N ASN A 958 -25.40 -15.50 27.56
CA ASN A 958 -26.58 -14.71 27.24
C ASN A 958 -27.88 -15.47 27.40
N GLY A 959 -28.95 -14.72 27.65
CA GLY A 959 -30.31 -15.23 27.75
C GLY A 959 -31.29 -14.19 27.22
N ASN A 960 -32.20 -14.62 26.36
CA ASN A 960 -33.12 -13.78 25.63
C ASN A 960 -34.52 -14.38 25.61
N TYR A 961 -35.51 -13.51 25.66
CA TYR A 961 -36.89 -13.82 25.31
C TYR A 961 -37.31 -12.91 24.17
N VAL A 962 -37.54 -13.49 22.99
CA VAL A 962 -37.83 -12.76 21.75
C VAL A 962 -39.18 -13.17 21.18
N LYS A 963 -39.83 -12.23 20.50
CA LYS A 963 -41.03 -12.41 19.70
C LYS A 963 -40.75 -11.97 18.27
N GLN A 964 -41.21 -12.76 17.31
CA GLN A 964 -41.06 -12.42 15.89
C GLN A 964 -42.01 -11.28 15.54
N ARG A 965 -41.50 -10.25 14.86
CA ARG A 965 -42.24 -9.08 14.40
C ARG A 965 -43.11 -9.46 13.19
N ASP A 966 -44.27 -8.85 12.98
CA ASP A 966 -45.07 -9.13 11.77
C ASP A 966 -44.38 -8.54 10.53
N TRP A 967 -44.45 -9.21 9.38
CA TRP A 967 -43.76 -8.84 8.14
C TRP A 967 -44.71 -8.28 7.06
N ARG A 968 -46.03 -8.34 7.27
CA ARG A 968 -47.04 -8.08 6.23
C ARG A 968 -47.06 -6.65 5.68
N SER A 969 -46.62 -5.68 6.47
CA SER A 969 -46.47 -4.28 6.03
C SER A 969 -45.50 -3.53 6.93
N ALA A 970 -44.95 -2.41 6.46
CA ALA A 970 -44.11 -1.53 7.27
C ALA A 970 -44.77 -1.08 8.59
N GLN A 971 -46.10 -0.95 8.60
CA GLN A 971 -46.88 -0.60 9.81
C GLN A 971 -47.04 -1.81 10.73
N ASP A 972 -47.23 -3.01 10.17
CA ASP A 972 -47.34 -4.25 10.92
C ASP A 972 -45.99 -4.72 11.49
N MET A 973 -44.85 -4.28 10.95
CA MET A 973 -43.52 -4.50 11.54
C MET A 973 -43.34 -3.93 12.96
N MET A 974 -44.28 -3.12 13.42
CA MET A 974 -44.38 -2.64 14.81
C MET A 974 -45.29 -3.52 15.69
N LYS A 975 -45.82 -4.62 15.16
CA LYS A 975 -46.59 -5.64 15.88
C LYS A 975 -45.77 -6.92 15.99
N PHE A 976 -46.15 -7.75 16.94
CA PHE A 976 -45.59 -9.09 17.09
C PHE A 976 -46.55 -10.14 16.57
N THR A 977 -46.00 -11.21 16.03
CA THR A 977 -46.72 -12.44 15.76
C THR A 977 -46.93 -13.23 17.06
N ASP A 978 -47.68 -14.34 16.96
CA ASP A 978 -47.86 -15.27 18.09
C ASP A 978 -46.59 -16.09 18.38
N TYR A 979 -45.60 -16.08 17.48
CA TYR A 979 -44.36 -16.83 17.67
C TYR A 979 -43.42 -16.14 18.67
N SER A 980 -42.96 -16.90 19.65
CA SER A 980 -41.98 -16.48 20.65
C SER A 980 -40.92 -17.55 20.84
N ALA A 981 -39.70 -17.12 21.15
CA ALA A 981 -38.57 -18.00 21.39
C ALA A 981 -37.80 -17.54 22.63
N LYS A 982 -37.41 -18.52 23.44
CA LYS A 982 -36.39 -18.35 24.48
C LYS A 982 -35.07 -18.78 23.87
N THR A 983 -34.07 -17.93 23.85
CA THR A 983 -32.74 -18.28 23.35
C THR A 983 -31.70 -17.99 24.43
N GLY A 984 -30.58 -18.69 24.39
CA GLY A 984 -29.53 -18.46 25.38
C GLY A 984 -28.35 -19.38 25.15
N HIS A 985 -27.16 -18.83 25.31
CA HIS A 985 -25.92 -19.47 24.94
C HIS A 985 -24.84 -19.22 25.99
N ILE A 986 -24.04 -20.24 26.24
CA ILE A 986 -22.73 -20.10 26.88
C ILE A 986 -21.71 -20.14 25.76
N THR A 987 -20.88 -19.10 25.66
CA THR A 987 -19.88 -18.96 24.61
C THR A 987 -18.48 -18.91 25.20
N GLY A 988 -17.64 -19.87 24.83
CA GLY A 988 -16.22 -19.84 25.11
C GLY A 988 -15.45 -19.20 23.96
N TYR A 989 -14.50 -18.33 24.28
CA TYR A 989 -13.55 -17.73 23.35
C TYR A 989 -12.15 -18.21 23.71
N TRP A 990 -11.37 -18.64 22.71
CA TRP A 990 -10.02 -19.15 22.94
C TRP A 990 -9.09 -18.81 21.79
N THR A 991 -7.91 -18.31 22.13
CA THR A 991 -6.80 -18.06 21.20
C THR A 991 -5.70 -19.09 21.48
N PRO A 992 -5.62 -20.17 20.70
CA PRO A 992 -4.68 -21.27 20.96
C PRO A 992 -3.22 -20.82 20.83
N PRO A 993 -2.33 -21.15 21.80
CA PRO A 993 -0.93 -20.72 21.76
C PRO A 993 -0.14 -21.36 20.61
N PHE A 994 -0.60 -22.49 20.07
CA PHE A 994 0.04 -23.18 18.94
C PHE A 994 -0.39 -22.65 17.57
N ALA A 995 -1.40 -21.78 17.50
CA ALA A 995 -1.86 -21.18 16.25
C ALA A 995 -2.06 -19.67 16.43
N GLN A 996 -1.05 -18.90 16.02
CA GLN A 996 -1.04 -17.44 16.13
C GLN A 996 -2.18 -16.82 15.31
N ASP A 997 -2.79 -15.79 15.89
CA ASP A 997 -3.86 -14.98 15.30
C ASP A 997 -5.15 -15.74 14.97
N VAL A 998 -5.34 -16.92 15.59
CA VAL A 998 -6.57 -17.69 15.49
C VAL A 998 -7.46 -17.43 16.71
N LEU A 999 -8.75 -17.19 16.46
CA LEU A 999 -9.79 -17.16 17.48
C LEU A 999 -10.77 -18.30 17.23
N VAL A 1000 -10.90 -19.17 18.22
CA VAL A 1000 -11.92 -20.22 18.30
C VAL A 1000 -13.03 -19.74 19.21
N LYS A 1001 -14.26 -19.81 18.74
CA LYS A 1001 -15.46 -19.46 19.49
C LYS A 1001 -16.42 -20.66 19.47
N LEU A 1002 -16.82 -21.12 20.65
CA LEU A 1002 -17.75 -22.23 20.81
C LEU A 1002 -18.96 -21.75 21.60
N SER A 1003 -20.12 -21.69 20.96
CA SER A 1003 -21.39 -21.31 21.58
C SER A 1003 -22.29 -22.51 21.72
N ILE A 1004 -22.73 -22.82 22.94
CA ILE A 1004 -23.63 -23.95 23.24
C ILE A 1004 -24.91 -23.40 23.86
N GLY A 1005 -26.07 -23.76 23.32
CA GLY A 1005 -27.31 -23.14 23.75
C GLY A 1005 -28.56 -23.53 22.96
N GLN A 1006 -29.59 -22.70 23.13
CA GLN A 1006 -30.86 -22.78 22.41
C GLN A 1006 -30.99 -21.62 21.42
N TYR A 1007 -31.28 -21.96 20.16
CA TYR A 1007 -31.36 -21.05 19.01
C TYR A 1007 -32.79 -20.54 18.77
N LEU A 1008 -32.97 -19.67 17.77
CA LEU A 1008 -34.26 -19.01 17.48
C LEU A 1008 -35.39 -20.00 17.16
N ALA A 1009 -35.10 -21.10 16.46
CA ALA A 1009 -36.10 -22.13 16.16
C ALA A 1009 -36.38 -23.08 17.35
N GLN A 1010 -35.89 -22.73 18.55
CA GLN A 1010 -35.96 -23.49 19.81
C GLN A 1010 -35.19 -24.83 19.79
N ASP A 1011 -34.39 -25.06 18.76
CA ASP A 1011 -33.44 -26.15 18.69
C ASP A 1011 -32.23 -25.90 19.60
N LYS A 1012 -31.66 -26.98 20.15
CA LYS A 1012 -30.53 -26.94 21.08
C LYS A 1012 -29.31 -27.53 20.41
N GLY A 1013 -28.17 -26.85 20.54
CA GLY A 1013 -26.96 -27.28 19.84
C GLY A 1013 -25.74 -26.44 20.15
N GLY A 1014 -24.72 -26.63 19.32
CA GLY A 1014 -23.44 -25.93 19.39
C GLY A 1014 -23.04 -25.31 18.07
N THR A 1015 -22.57 -24.07 18.09
CA THR A 1015 -21.89 -23.40 16.99
C THR A 1015 -20.40 -23.36 17.29
N LEU A 1016 -19.60 -23.97 16.42
CA LEU A 1016 -18.15 -23.80 16.39
C LEU A 1016 -17.81 -22.79 15.31
N GLU A 1017 -17.12 -21.72 15.69
CA GLU A 1017 -16.60 -20.68 14.81
C GLU A 1017 -15.08 -20.61 14.96
N ILE A 1018 -14.37 -20.61 13.84
CA ILE A 1018 -12.91 -20.50 13.78
C ILE A 1018 -12.58 -19.36 12.85
N SER A 1019 -11.77 -18.41 13.31
CA SER A 1019 -11.36 -17.24 12.53
C SER A 1019 -9.86 -16.99 12.62
N LYS A 1020 -9.25 -16.60 11.51
CA LYS A 1020 -7.83 -16.22 11.39
C LYS A 1020 -7.76 -14.72 11.11
N HIS A 1021 -6.95 -14.02 11.89
CA HIS A 1021 -6.63 -12.61 11.72
C HIS A 1021 -5.30 -12.49 10.99
N PHE A 1022 -5.24 -11.58 10.02
CA PHE A 1022 -4.04 -11.26 9.24
C PHE A 1022 -3.47 -9.91 9.70
N ASP A 1023 -2.21 -9.62 9.38
CA ASP A 1023 -1.52 -8.38 9.81
C ASP A 1023 -2.20 -7.11 9.30
N SER A 1024 -2.80 -7.17 8.11
CA SER A 1024 -3.64 -6.09 7.57
C SER A 1024 -4.91 -5.84 8.39
N GLY A 1025 -5.23 -6.69 9.37
CA GLY A 1025 -6.43 -6.68 10.18
C GLY A 1025 -7.63 -7.39 9.53
N ILE A 1026 -7.49 -7.90 8.30
CA ILE A 1026 -8.49 -8.76 7.67
C ILE A 1026 -8.71 -10.00 8.53
N VAL A 1027 -9.97 -10.40 8.69
CA VAL A 1027 -10.34 -11.61 9.42
C VAL A 1027 -11.10 -12.53 8.49
N VAL A 1028 -10.65 -13.76 8.35
CA VAL A 1028 -11.37 -14.81 7.61
C VAL A 1028 -11.89 -15.82 8.61
N GLY A 1029 -13.21 -16.03 8.63
CA GLY A 1029 -13.86 -16.92 9.57
C GLY A 1029 -14.78 -17.93 8.90
N THR A 1030 -14.93 -19.09 9.53
CA THR A 1030 -15.92 -20.11 9.19
C THR A 1030 -16.65 -20.56 10.44
N TYR A 1031 -17.91 -20.96 10.29
CA TYR A 1031 -18.69 -21.49 11.38
C TYR A 1031 -19.57 -22.66 10.94
N ALA A 1032 -19.83 -23.57 11.87
CA ALA A 1032 -20.76 -24.68 11.71
C ALA A 1032 -21.60 -24.83 12.98
N THR A 1033 -22.92 -24.96 12.80
CA THR A 1033 -23.89 -25.10 13.88
C THR A 1033 -24.60 -26.44 13.78
N ILE A 1034 -24.36 -27.33 14.76
CA ILE A 1034 -25.00 -28.64 14.86
C ILE A 1034 -26.01 -28.60 16.00
N THR A 1035 -27.25 -29.00 15.73
CA THR A 1035 -28.35 -29.01 16.73
C THR A 1035 -28.99 -30.39 16.84
N ASN A 1036 -29.91 -30.53 17.79
CA ASN A 1036 -30.61 -31.78 18.09
C ASN A 1036 -31.69 -32.16 17.05
N VAL A 1037 -31.86 -31.36 16.00
CA VAL A 1037 -32.85 -31.57 14.93
C VAL A 1037 -32.34 -32.62 13.95
N SER A 1038 -33.22 -33.50 13.48
CA SER A 1038 -32.83 -34.55 12.52
C SER A 1038 -32.60 -33.98 11.12
N LYS A 1039 -31.75 -34.65 10.31
CA LYS A 1039 -31.45 -34.26 8.92
C LYS A 1039 -32.70 -34.04 8.05
N LYS A 1040 -33.77 -34.80 8.33
CA LYS A 1040 -35.04 -34.71 7.59
C LYS A 1040 -35.84 -33.45 7.96
N GLU A 1041 -35.80 -33.05 9.23
CA GLU A 1041 -36.51 -31.88 9.75
C GLU A 1041 -35.76 -30.57 9.46
N TYR A 1042 -34.44 -30.65 9.25
CA TYR A 1042 -33.56 -29.52 8.94
C TYR A 1042 -33.77 -28.94 7.53
N GLY A 1043 -34.28 -29.74 6.58
CA GLY A 1043 -34.46 -29.37 5.17
C GLY A 1043 -33.24 -29.73 4.30
N GLU A 1044 -32.87 -28.87 3.34
CA GLU A 1044 -31.72 -29.09 2.46
C GLU A 1044 -30.38 -28.97 3.22
N GLY A 1045 -29.78 -30.12 3.56
CA GLY A 1045 -28.50 -30.26 4.26
C GLY A 1045 -28.64 -30.63 5.75
N ASP A 1046 -27.54 -31.08 6.37
CA ASP A 1046 -27.57 -31.69 7.71
C ASP A 1046 -27.40 -30.69 8.88
N PHE A 1047 -26.82 -29.51 8.62
CA PHE A 1047 -26.49 -28.49 9.63
C PHE A 1047 -26.20 -27.13 8.98
N THR A 1048 -26.25 -26.04 9.76
CA THR A 1048 -25.99 -24.67 9.29
C THR A 1048 -24.49 -24.41 9.23
N LYS A 1049 -24.02 -23.85 8.12
CA LYS A 1049 -22.61 -23.56 7.88
C LYS A 1049 -22.45 -22.27 7.09
N GLY A 1050 -21.34 -21.57 7.31
CA GLY A 1050 -21.01 -20.36 6.57
C GLY A 1050 -19.54 -19.97 6.69
N PHE A 1051 -19.14 -19.02 5.87
CA PHE A 1051 -17.85 -18.35 5.99
C PHE A 1051 -18.04 -16.84 5.83
N TYR A 1052 -17.10 -16.07 6.35
CA TYR A 1052 -17.10 -14.63 6.19
C TYR A 1052 -15.67 -14.09 6.07
N ILE A 1053 -15.54 -12.97 5.38
CA ILE A 1053 -14.31 -12.18 5.32
C ILE A 1053 -14.65 -10.79 5.85
N ASN A 1054 -13.92 -10.35 6.87
CA ASN A 1054 -14.09 -9.05 7.49
C ASN A 1054 -12.87 -8.17 7.21
N VAL A 1055 -13.03 -7.18 6.34
CA VAL A 1055 -11.97 -6.33 5.81
C VAL A 1055 -12.00 -4.96 6.48
N PRO A 1056 -10.95 -4.57 7.24
CA PRO A 1056 -10.79 -3.23 7.75
C PRO A 1056 -10.76 -2.20 6.62
N LEU A 1057 -11.45 -1.09 6.82
CA LEU A 1057 -11.60 -0.10 5.77
C LEU A 1057 -10.50 0.94 5.76
N ASP A 1058 -9.71 1.02 6.82
CA ASP A 1058 -8.47 1.81 6.87
C ASP A 1058 -7.46 1.37 5.80
N ILE A 1059 -7.59 0.16 5.25
CA ILE A 1059 -6.76 -0.32 4.12
C ILE A 1059 -7.12 0.43 2.82
N PHE A 1060 -8.37 0.84 2.64
CA PHE A 1060 -8.87 1.50 1.43
C PHE A 1060 -9.23 2.98 1.62
N SER A 1061 -9.15 3.48 2.85
CA SER A 1061 -9.52 4.85 3.20
C SER A 1061 -8.29 5.77 3.21
N ALA A 1062 -8.50 7.05 2.87
CA ALA A 1062 -7.48 8.09 2.96
C ALA A 1062 -7.23 8.58 4.41
N TYR A 1063 -8.06 8.16 5.37
CA TYR A 1063 -7.93 8.49 6.80
C TYR A 1063 -8.01 7.22 7.68
N PRO A 1064 -7.42 7.24 8.90
CA PRO A 1064 -7.57 6.13 9.84
C PRO A 1064 -9.04 5.91 10.24
N THR A 1065 -9.48 4.65 10.29
CA THR A 1065 -10.82 4.27 10.75
C THR A 1065 -10.83 2.89 11.39
N ARG A 1066 -11.72 2.67 12.36
CA ARG A 1066 -11.97 1.35 12.96
C ARG A 1066 -13.08 0.55 12.26
N SER A 1067 -13.73 1.12 11.25
CA SER A 1067 -14.82 0.49 10.51
C SER A 1067 -14.32 -0.70 9.67
N ARG A 1068 -15.16 -1.73 9.50
CA ARG A 1068 -14.80 -2.99 8.81
C ARG A 1068 -15.93 -3.54 7.95
N ALA A 1069 -15.67 -3.85 6.68
CA ALA A 1069 -16.63 -4.49 5.76
C ALA A 1069 -16.65 -5.99 5.96
N GLN A 1070 -17.83 -6.54 6.21
CA GLN A 1070 -18.02 -7.99 6.23
C GLN A 1070 -18.68 -8.46 4.93
N VAL A 1071 -18.08 -9.45 4.29
CA VAL A 1071 -18.69 -10.25 3.23
C VAL A 1071 -18.97 -11.62 3.84
N THR A 1072 -20.24 -11.99 3.93
CA THR A 1072 -20.67 -13.26 4.50
C THR A 1072 -21.31 -14.12 3.41
N TRP A 1073 -20.99 -15.41 3.43
CA TRP A 1073 -21.65 -16.42 2.62
C TRP A 1073 -22.33 -17.42 3.54
N THR A 1074 -23.66 -17.35 3.55
CA THR A 1074 -24.53 -18.26 4.31
C THR A 1074 -25.70 -18.62 3.41
N PRO A 1075 -26.12 -19.90 3.34
CA PRO A 1075 -27.34 -20.27 2.62
C PRO A 1075 -28.56 -19.51 3.18
N LEU A 1076 -29.32 -18.84 2.32
CA LEU A 1076 -30.47 -18.00 2.68
C LEU A 1076 -31.66 -18.75 3.31
N THR A 1077 -31.74 -20.06 3.13
CA THR A 1077 -32.97 -20.84 3.29
C THR A 1077 -33.07 -21.62 4.59
N ARG A 1078 -32.23 -21.33 5.61
CA ARG A 1078 -32.08 -22.21 6.78
C ARG A 1078 -32.52 -21.56 8.09
N ASP A 1079 -33.50 -22.16 8.74
CA ASP A 1079 -34.07 -21.73 10.03
C ASP A 1079 -33.38 -22.37 11.26
N GLY A 1080 -32.80 -23.56 11.11
CA GLY A 1080 -32.12 -24.27 12.20
C GLY A 1080 -30.76 -23.64 12.56
N GLY A 1081 -30.43 -23.63 13.86
CA GLY A 1081 -29.14 -23.13 14.36
C GLY A 1081 -28.91 -21.62 14.18
N GLN A 1082 -29.98 -20.84 14.01
CA GLN A 1082 -29.91 -19.39 13.80
C GLN A 1082 -29.86 -18.62 15.12
N MET A 1083 -28.85 -17.75 15.27
CA MET A 1083 -28.74 -16.82 16.39
C MET A 1083 -29.42 -15.48 16.07
N LEU A 1084 -29.69 -14.68 17.10
CA LEU A 1084 -30.02 -13.26 16.95
C LEU A 1084 -28.80 -12.55 16.34
N GLY A 1085 -28.96 -11.72 15.29
CA GLY A 1085 -27.82 -11.28 14.49
C GLY A 1085 -28.04 -9.94 13.76
N PRO A 1086 -26.98 -9.11 13.61
CA PRO A 1086 -26.99 -7.93 12.73
C PRO A 1086 -26.35 -8.21 11.35
N LEU A 1087 -26.85 -7.56 10.29
CA LEU A 1087 -26.37 -7.58 8.89
C LEU A 1087 -25.89 -6.16 8.49
N GLY A 1088 -24.83 -6.00 7.68
CA GLY A 1088 -24.29 -4.67 7.27
C GLY A 1088 -23.54 -4.67 5.92
N LEU A 1089 -22.99 -3.58 5.35
CA LEU A 1089 -23.34 -2.13 5.34
C LEU A 1089 -22.43 -1.32 4.35
N ILE A 1090 -21.22 -1.71 3.95
CA ILE A 1090 -20.16 -0.66 3.92
C ILE A 1090 -19.83 0.15 2.64
N LEU A 1091 -20.04 -0.34 1.41
CA LEU A 1091 -19.54 0.39 0.23
C LEU A 1091 -20.20 1.75 -0.01
N ILE A 1092 -21.39 1.95 0.55
CA ILE A 1092 -22.12 3.19 0.37
C ILE A 1092 -21.79 4.17 1.51
N ILE A 1093 -21.41 3.71 2.71
CA ILE A 1093 -20.98 4.59 3.83
C ILE A 1093 -19.87 5.52 3.38
N PHE A 1094 -18.94 5.01 2.60
CA PHE A 1094 -17.88 5.83 2.05
C PHE A 1094 -18.39 6.89 1.09
N LEU A 1095 -19.32 6.54 0.19
CA LEU A 1095 -19.90 7.53 -0.71
C LEU A 1095 -20.67 8.62 0.06
N GLY A 1096 -21.46 8.23 1.06
CA GLY A 1096 -22.24 9.16 1.90
C GLY A 1096 -21.34 10.07 2.74
N LYS A 1097 -20.34 9.49 3.41
CA LYS A 1097 -19.36 10.25 4.21
C LYS A 1097 -18.54 11.21 3.35
N GLU A 1098 -18.11 10.77 2.17
CA GLU A 1098 -17.33 11.63 1.26
C GLU A 1098 -18.19 12.77 0.70
N THR A 1099 -19.48 12.51 0.44
CA THR A 1099 -20.43 13.55 0.01
C THR A 1099 -20.62 14.62 1.10
N ILE A 1100 -20.77 14.19 2.36
CA ILE A 1100 -20.92 15.11 3.50
C ILE A 1100 -19.62 15.86 3.76
N HIS A 1101 -18.47 15.20 3.64
CA HIS A 1101 -17.16 15.84 3.76
C HIS A 1101 -16.99 16.95 2.71
N LEU A 1102 -17.28 16.65 1.44
CA LEU A 1102 -17.25 17.63 0.35
C LEU A 1102 -18.22 18.80 0.57
N ALA A 1103 -19.45 18.53 1.02
CA ALA A 1103 -20.41 19.58 1.35
C ALA A 1103 -19.91 20.47 2.49
N THR A 1104 -19.33 19.89 3.54
CA THR A 1104 -18.84 20.63 4.71
C THR A 1104 -17.65 21.51 4.35
N VAL A 1105 -16.71 20.99 3.54
CA VAL A 1105 -15.58 21.76 3.03
C VAL A 1105 -16.03 22.88 2.08
N LEU A 1106 -17.09 22.67 1.29
CA LEU A 1106 -17.65 23.68 0.39
C LEU A 1106 -18.37 24.83 1.13
N PHE A 1107 -19.04 24.53 2.24
CA PHE A 1107 -19.89 25.49 2.95
C PHE A 1107 -19.24 26.11 4.21
N THR A 1108 -18.00 25.75 4.54
CA THR A 1108 -17.25 26.32 5.68
C THR A 1108 -16.07 27.17 5.17
N PRO A 1109 -16.25 28.49 5.00
CA PRO A 1109 -15.19 29.36 4.48
C PRO A 1109 -14.19 29.72 5.59
N GLY A 1110 -12.97 29.19 5.50
CA GLY A 1110 -11.83 29.70 6.28
C GLY A 1110 -10.77 28.64 6.56
N GLU A 1111 -9.84 28.45 5.61
CA GLU A 1111 -8.42 28.06 5.81
C GLU A 1111 -7.81 27.54 4.48
N ASP A 1112 -6.52 27.81 4.24
CA ASP A 1112 -5.75 27.38 3.05
C ASP A 1112 -5.69 25.83 2.90
N ALA A 1113 -5.97 25.07 3.96
CA ALA A 1113 -6.07 23.61 3.95
C ALA A 1113 -7.34 23.09 3.22
N SER A 1114 -8.38 23.91 3.09
CA SER A 1114 -9.69 23.51 2.53
C SER A 1114 -9.63 23.14 1.05
N SER A 1115 -8.76 23.80 0.27
CA SER A 1115 -8.69 23.57 -1.18
C SER A 1115 -8.03 22.24 -1.54
N TYR A 1116 -7.00 21.84 -0.78
CA TYR A 1116 -6.35 20.54 -0.97
C TYR A 1116 -7.26 19.40 -0.50
N LEU A 1117 -7.90 19.54 0.68
CA LEU A 1117 -8.89 18.56 1.16
C LEU A 1117 -10.09 18.44 0.21
N PHE A 1118 -10.53 19.53 -0.41
CA PHE A 1118 -11.64 19.51 -1.38
C PHE A 1118 -11.28 18.76 -2.67
N ILE A 1119 -10.10 19.03 -3.23
CA ILE A 1119 -9.62 18.33 -4.44
C ILE A 1119 -9.41 16.85 -4.14
N GLU A 1120 -8.83 16.52 -2.98
CA GLU A 1120 -8.64 15.13 -2.52
C GLU A 1120 -9.98 14.39 -2.36
N GLY A 1121 -10.94 14.98 -1.65
CA GLY A 1121 -12.26 14.37 -1.46
C GLY A 1121 -13.04 14.21 -2.77
N LEU A 1122 -12.84 15.10 -3.73
CA LEU A 1122 -13.49 15.05 -5.04
C LEU A 1122 -12.95 13.87 -5.87
N VAL A 1123 -11.65 13.60 -5.80
CA VAL A 1123 -11.02 12.43 -6.44
C VAL A 1123 -11.55 11.12 -5.87
N VAL A 1124 -11.67 11.03 -4.54
CA VAL A 1124 -12.18 9.85 -3.83
C VAL A 1124 -13.67 9.63 -4.15
N TYR A 1125 -14.47 10.70 -4.17
CA TYR A 1125 -15.89 10.64 -4.53
C TYR A 1125 -16.13 10.09 -5.94
N PHE A 1126 -15.40 10.58 -6.94
CA PHE A 1126 -15.54 10.09 -8.32
C PHE A 1126 -15.12 8.63 -8.48
N LEU A 1127 -14.13 8.16 -7.73
CA LEU A 1127 -13.72 6.75 -7.74
C LEU A 1127 -14.85 5.84 -7.21
N TYR A 1128 -15.46 6.18 -6.07
CA TYR A 1128 -16.59 5.40 -5.55
C TYR A 1128 -17.81 5.45 -6.49
N PHE A 1129 -18.10 6.61 -7.06
CA PHE A 1129 -19.19 6.76 -8.03
C PHE A 1129 -18.99 5.88 -9.27
N GLU A 1130 -17.78 5.84 -9.84
CA GLU A 1130 -17.46 5.00 -11.00
C GLU A 1130 -17.65 3.51 -10.69
N PHE A 1131 -17.15 3.03 -9.55
CA PHE A 1131 -17.31 1.62 -9.13
C PHE A 1131 -18.79 1.24 -8.95
N ILE A 1132 -19.57 2.09 -8.30
CA ILE A 1132 -21.01 1.83 -8.07
C ILE A 1132 -21.78 1.89 -9.40
N ALA A 1133 -21.49 2.87 -10.27
CA ALA A 1133 -22.11 2.97 -11.58
C ALA A 1133 -21.79 1.73 -12.45
N LEU A 1134 -20.55 1.24 -12.38
CA LEU A 1134 -20.08 0.03 -13.06
C LEU A 1134 -20.85 -1.22 -12.59
N ILE A 1135 -21.01 -1.38 -11.27
CA ILE A 1135 -21.76 -2.48 -10.64
C ILE A 1135 -23.25 -2.40 -11.02
N VAL A 1136 -23.90 -1.25 -10.84
CA VAL A 1136 -25.33 -1.08 -11.16
C VAL A 1136 -25.59 -1.37 -12.64
N LYS A 1137 -24.71 -0.91 -13.53
CA LYS A 1137 -24.89 -1.03 -14.96
C LYS A 1137 -24.56 -2.41 -15.51
N TYR A 1138 -23.62 -3.11 -14.89
CA TYR A 1138 -23.35 -4.54 -15.13
C TYR A 1138 -24.61 -5.38 -14.91
N PHE A 1139 -25.31 -5.15 -13.80
CA PHE A 1139 -26.56 -5.83 -13.51
C PHE A 1139 -27.72 -5.39 -14.41
N GLN A 1140 -27.82 -4.09 -14.73
CA GLN A 1140 -28.84 -3.59 -15.66
C GLN A 1140 -28.62 -4.06 -17.12
N SER A 1141 -27.41 -4.45 -17.50
CA SER A 1141 -27.07 -4.89 -18.86
C SER A 1141 -27.06 -6.42 -18.98
N GLY A 1142 -27.71 -7.14 -18.07
CA GLY A 1142 -27.81 -8.60 -18.13
C GLY A 1142 -26.46 -9.30 -18.02
N TYR A 1143 -25.61 -8.86 -17.09
CA TYR A 1143 -24.28 -9.42 -16.81
C TYR A 1143 -23.26 -9.29 -17.96
N HIS A 1144 -23.53 -8.44 -18.94
CA HIS A 1144 -22.57 -8.08 -19.98
C HIS A 1144 -21.97 -6.70 -19.69
N PHE A 1145 -20.70 -6.51 -20.05
CA PHE A 1145 -19.98 -5.24 -19.93
C PHE A 1145 -19.83 -4.55 -21.30
N PRO A 1146 -20.77 -3.68 -21.71
CA PRO A 1146 -20.67 -2.97 -22.98
C PRO A 1146 -19.42 -2.09 -23.08
N LEU A 1147 -18.75 -2.11 -24.23
CA LEU A 1147 -17.55 -1.33 -24.53
C LEU A 1147 -17.71 0.19 -24.26
N ARG A 1148 -18.93 0.72 -24.43
CA ARG A 1148 -19.29 2.11 -24.12
C ARG A 1148 -18.97 2.53 -22.68
N TYR A 1149 -18.96 1.61 -21.72
CA TYR A 1149 -18.62 1.93 -20.32
C TYR A 1149 -17.13 2.13 -20.11
N PHE A 1150 -16.26 1.44 -20.84
CA PHE A 1150 -14.83 1.75 -20.85
C PHE A 1150 -14.56 3.14 -21.42
N VAL A 1151 -15.35 3.57 -22.41
CA VAL A 1151 -15.28 4.93 -22.95
C VAL A 1151 -15.77 5.97 -21.92
N TYR A 1152 -16.84 5.67 -21.17
CA TYR A 1152 -17.29 6.54 -20.07
C TYR A 1152 -16.22 6.68 -18.97
N ILE A 1153 -15.60 5.59 -18.54
CA ILE A 1153 -14.51 5.59 -17.54
C ILE A 1153 -13.29 6.36 -18.06
N GLY A 1154 -12.96 6.21 -19.35
CA GLY A 1154 -11.90 6.99 -19.98
C GLY A 1154 -12.18 8.50 -19.96
N ILE A 1155 -13.43 8.90 -20.20
CA ILE A 1155 -13.84 10.32 -20.14
C ILE A 1155 -13.70 10.85 -18.72
N THR A 1156 -14.25 10.15 -17.72
CA THR A 1156 -14.23 10.60 -16.33
C THR A 1156 -12.82 10.62 -15.74
N ALA A 1157 -11.96 9.65 -16.09
CA ALA A 1157 -10.55 9.64 -15.69
C ALA A 1157 -9.76 10.83 -16.25
N ILE A 1158 -10.02 11.25 -17.51
CA ILE A 1158 -9.35 12.41 -18.12
C ILE A 1158 -9.92 13.73 -17.55
N VAL A 1159 -11.23 13.80 -17.28
CA VAL A 1159 -11.83 14.94 -16.57
C VAL A 1159 -11.20 15.11 -15.18
N ARG A 1160 -10.96 14.02 -14.45
CA ARG A 1160 -10.24 14.03 -13.18
C ARG A 1160 -8.81 14.57 -13.32
N LEU A 1161 -8.09 14.16 -14.37
CA LEU A 1161 -6.74 14.68 -14.67
C LEU A 1161 -6.73 16.19 -14.88
N ILE A 1162 -7.73 16.77 -15.57
CA ILE A 1162 -7.87 18.23 -15.73
C ILE A 1162 -8.10 18.92 -14.37
N ILE A 1163 -8.88 18.31 -13.48
CA ILE A 1163 -9.18 18.87 -12.16
C ILE A 1163 -7.96 18.82 -11.23
N ILE A 1164 -7.09 17.81 -11.35
CA ILE A 1164 -5.90 17.65 -10.49
C ILE A 1164 -4.67 18.40 -11.05
N ASP A 1165 -4.49 18.42 -12.38
CA ASP A 1165 -3.30 18.94 -13.04
C ASP A 1165 -3.59 20.21 -13.84
N HIS A 1166 -3.33 21.36 -13.23
CA HIS A 1166 -3.54 22.69 -13.81
C HIS A 1166 -2.21 23.46 -13.99
N LYS A 1167 -1.09 22.76 -14.05
CA LYS A 1167 0.25 23.36 -14.13
C LYS A 1167 0.60 23.90 -15.53
N SER A 1168 -0.01 23.37 -16.58
CA SER A 1168 0.28 23.69 -17.98
C SER A 1168 -1.02 23.93 -18.77
N PRO A 1169 -1.20 25.10 -19.40
CA PRO A 1169 -2.34 25.36 -20.29
C PRO A 1169 -2.41 24.42 -21.50
N ILE A 1170 -1.26 23.89 -21.93
CA ILE A 1170 -1.18 22.94 -23.05
C ILE A 1170 -1.79 21.59 -22.64
N ASP A 1171 -1.52 21.11 -21.43
CA ASP A 1171 -1.99 19.80 -20.97
C ASP A 1171 -3.51 19.79 -20.79
N VAL A 1172 -4.07 20.88 -20.26
CA VAL A 1172 -5.52 21.09 -20.18
C VAL A 1172 -6.18 21.07 -21.57
N LEU A 1173 -5.52 21.64 -22.58
CA LEU A 1173 -6.01 21.66 -23.96
C LEU A 1173 -5.94 20.26 -24.61
N ILE A 1174 -4.87 19.50 -24.35
CA ILE A 1174 -4.69 18.11 -24.82
C ILE A 1174 -5.73 17.19 -24.18
N TYR A 1175 -5.94 17.29 -22.86
CA TYR A 1175 -6.95 16.50 -22.16
C TYR A 1175 -8.38 16.83 -22.63
N SER A 1176 -8.65 18.12 -22.89
CA SER A 1176 -9.94 18.55 -23.46
C SER A 1176 -10.16 17.97 -24.87
N ALA A 1177 -9.10 17.92 -25.70
CA ALA A 1177 -9.16 17.28 -27.01
C ALA A 1177 -9.35 15.75 -26.91
N ALA A 1178 -8.72 15.08 -25.93
CA ALA A 1178 -8.91 13.65 -25.69
C ALA A 1178 -10.35 13.32 -25.24
N ILE A 1179 -10.94 14.15 -24.37
CA ILE A 1179 -12.35 14.04 -23.98
C ILE A 1179 -13.26 14.17 -25.22
N LEU A 1180 -12.99 15.15 -26.09
CA LEU A 1180 -13.76 15.34 -27.32
C LEU A 1180 -13.71 14.10 -28.23
N VAL A 1181 -12.54 13.47 -28.38
CA VAL A 1181 -12.36 12.22 -29.14
C VAL A 1181 -13.15 11.07 -28.52
N LEU A 1182 -13.11 10.91 -27.20
CA LEU A 1182 -13.86 9.87 -26.49
C LEU A 1182 -15.38 10.10 -26.57
N VAL A 1183 -15.85 11.35 -26.51
CA VAL A 1183 -17.26 11.70 -26.69
C VAL A 1183 -17.73 11.39 -28.13
N ILE A 1184 -16.91 11.69 -29.14
CA ILE A 1184 -17.19 11.31 -30.54
C ILE A 1184 -17.22 9.78 -30.69
N THR A 1185 -16.30 9.07 -30.03
CA THR A 1185 -16.26 7.60 -30.01
C THR A 1185 -17.51 7.01 -29.37
N LEU A 1186 -17.96 7.59 -28.26
CA LEU A 1186 -19.19 7.22 -27.57
C LEU A 1186 -20.42 7.48 -28.45
N TRP A 1187 -20.46 8.62 -29.13
CA TRP A 1187 -21.54 8.96 -30.07
C TRP A 1187 -21.59 7.97 -31.24
N LEU A 1188 -20.44 7.60 -31.81
CA LEU A 1188 -20.34 6.58 -32.85
C LEU A 1188 -20.82 5.21 -32.36
N CYS A 1189 -20.41 4.80 -31.15
CA CYS A 1189 -20.85 3.54 -30.52
C CYS A 1189 -22.36 3.51 -30.25
N ASN A 1190 -23.01 4.67 -30.06
CA ASN A 1190 -24.45 4.78 -29.88
C ASN A 1190 -25.23 5.02 -31.18
N SER A 1191 -24.55 5.18 -32.31
CA SER A 1191 -25.20 5.34 -33.62
C SER A 1191 -25.88 4.04 -34.07
N GLN A 1192 -27.00 4.16 -34.78
CA GLN A 1192 -27.77 2.99 -35.25
C GLN A 1192 -26.98 2.05 -36.19
N ARG A 1193 -25.81 2.46 -36.71
CA ARG A 1193 -24.96 1.62 -37.57
C ARG A 1193 -24.13 0.57 -36.81
N LEU A 1194 -23.93 0.74 -35.50
CA LEU A 1194 -23.12 -0.15 -34.65
C LEU A 1194 -23.93 -0.92 -33.60
N LYS A 1195 -25.24 -0.68 -33.48
CA LYS A 1195 -26.15 -1.52 -32.69
C LYS A 1195 -26.39 -2.85 -33.42
N ARG A 1196 -25.61 -3.88 -33.09
CA ARG A 1196 -26.09 -5.26 -33.14
C ARG A 1196 -26.53 -5.61 -31.72
N GLU A 1197 -27.79 -6.01 -31.59
CA GLU A 1197 -28.43 -6.45 -30.34
C GLU A 1197 -27.64 -7.55 -29.64
#